data_AF-A0A9E1P6E3-F1
#
_entry.id   AF-A0A9E1P6E3-F1
#
_cell.length_a   1.000
_cell.length_b   1.000
_cell.length_c   1.000
_cell.angle_alpha   90.00
_cell.angle_beta   90.00
_cell.angle_gamma   90.00
#
_symmetry.space_group_name_H-M   'P 1'
#
loop_
_entity.id
_entity.type
_entity.pdbx_description
1 polymer ?
#
loop_
_entity_poly.entity_id
_entity_poly.type
_entity_poly.pdbx_seq_one_letter_code
_entity_poly.pdbx_strand_id
1 'polypeptide(L)'
;MSQKPPNKDKPTQVSLLESDDTSSLDLKICFVSLVDARQIEGIDILRQVLERYHFTVENFEYKLTSKIEVRKPINPKIKNGPSEKVIVEERVNINTQLKTLRQLSWRVSKDPENVLLLQISRTKGESLCVPLIFSKILNDKKQILVTGITNRIKLQLTAKPDLSLKKIPLAILQNEACKIDLIKRSKRLKGMQAAMRELQEITSFPKDLKDKILGIITGKKIELTDAEAINLLLLSDLHNRYSTMFQNFQQEVVTQASPVPALTKQFIELTQGIKTSILVSKLAPYLGENADRCKKNEHIFSLLYRNLKRLEDKKITRDGIILSHTSLFNEIKSLFLLTRSQQDPFLWDKCLFFMDVKDEETSSGQNQKTIEQLTNSCKSKLVKTHTASSKNLFEQYLINNIQNYCIGKKVWLPDKYLSKYEYGLINSAVLPQLHFRFAKGTSQKIEKGLFVDKLPPVGKLYNSIHFVSRSYGSLIHNRLLNNTRQVIEQGYSNLLKRYRNLFFDIFYSRVVTEPGFPIPRRTFLLFLQKSNFIRKPKEIGYTNPKLDIIADELLTEKIIQGSKESLFKANIDNDAFNKEYAKSRIQFFSFIKSIEDLSKREEAYNPAKIFIEVAQKGKYNFRSSYFRKHLRNTFLYEELNEIVINSCSEIKTIIASTAINNKVVLQIPSKFDSILFIGNVFKLSINQKDVSLFLLSATGDTETFNSISRNFSHNFGLHLKAEDTAERKGLIQAMRLLQEYQKNSIEYIRNISIILLDRHIQNLLIAEKEKNKLTPGHIKYYFSDHEKLAIGNIRDMNLSNVFQYKTKGSKQEIGLDNYSFGQFLQSMHYFEEAKHDLNSRRDVLKKVLDLLNKFSEKLKSTEKWKSYYQIIKQFDNMISVPISSFDNKLLNLISISSNKIKKLVDKEEYKDGIIGLLHAEWKRRNPENQKEIYFFTPFLSLQGSIKENVVLKIRTACELIIKFDQKKCILFFPEGAKDHQINQMFEIDAFIKKNFNELNVFVETHVLSEDHIDELCKTFHPKNYFVIDKLVPVNYEMKISKELEKILNKSTPKSKSA
;
A
#
# COMPACT_ATOMS: atom_id res chain seq x y z
N MET A 1 -0.79 79.08 7.90
CA MET A 1 0.36 78.68 8.74
C MET A 1 0.41 77.16 8.85
N SER A 2 1.60 76.56 9.07
CA SER A 2 1.90 75.19 9.57
C SER A 2 0.98 74.01 9.16
N GLN A 3 1.43 73.05 8.33
CA GLN A 3 2.16 71.81 8.73
C GLN A 3 1.35 70.86 9.67
N LYS A 4 1.24 69.53 9.47
CA LYS A 4 1.57 68.59 8.35
C LYS A 4 0.84 67.20 8.57
N PRO A 5 0.79 66.26 7.57
CA PRO A 5 0.01 64.99 7.59
C PRO A 5 0.88 63.71 7.84
N PRO A 6 0.31 62.49 8.04
CA PRO A 6 -0.27 61.60 6.98
C PRO A 6 -1.72 61.11 7.31
N ASN A 7 -2.56 60.47 6.46
CA ASN A 7 -2.51 59.89 5.10
C ASN A 7 -2.31 58.35 4.98
N LYS A 8 -3.24 57.62 4.30
CA LYS A 8 -2.98 56.73 3.13
C LYS A 8 -4.18 55.86 2.64
N ASP A 9 -4.52 56.09 1.37
CA ASP A 9 -4.74 55.12 0.26
C ASP A 9 -5.75 53.95 0.36
N LYS A 10 -6.82 54.08 -0.44
CA LYS A 10 -7.57 52.96 -1.05
C LYS A 10 -6.88 52.50 -2.35
N PRO A 11 -7.02 51.22 -2.75
CA PRO A 11 -6.97 50.82 -4.15
C PRO A 11 -8.28 50.21 -4.66
N THR A 12 -8.46 50.27 -5.99
CA THR A 12 -9.68 49.90 -6.75
C THR A 12 -9.52 48.51 -7.40
N GLN A 13 -10.64 47.88 -7.81
CA GLN A 13 -10.71 46.66 -8.64
C GLN A 13 -10.12 46.95 -10.08
N VAL A 14 -9.77 46.01 -10.98
CA VAL A 14 -10.34 44.69 -11.35
C VAL A 14 -9.26 43.76 -12.01
N SER A 15 -9.40 42.44 -11.83
CA SER A 15 -8.87 41.28 -12.60
C SER A 15 -7.42 41.20 -13.11
N LEU A 16 -6.69 40.15 -12.69
CA LEU A 16 -6.45 38.93 -13.49
C LEU A 16 -5.49 37.99 -12.73
N LEU A 17 -5.75 36.67 -12.79
CA LEU A 17 -5.13 35.55 -12.05
C LEU A 17 -5.86 35.15 -10.76
N GLU A 18 -7.00 34.49 -10.98
CA GLU A 18 -7.42 33.38 -10.11
C GLU A 18 -6.21 32.44 -9.91
N SER A 19 -5.81 32.26 -8.65
CA SER A 19 -4.81 31.28 -8.24
C SER A 19 -5.37 30.40 -7.12
N ASP A 20 -6.64 30.03 -7.28
CA ASP A 20 -7.27 28.88 -6.62
C ASP A 20 -6.68 27.59 -7.20
N ASP A 21 -5.46 27.29 -6.79
CA ASP A 21 -4.87 25.96 -6.91
C ASP A 21 -3.95 25.67 -5.72
N THR A 22 -4.39 26.12 -4.53
CA THR A 22 -4.02 25.41 -3.30
C THR A 22 -4.82 24.12 -3.29
N SER A 23 -4.16 23.01 -3.61
CA SER A 23 -4.71 21.65 -3.49
C SER A 23 -4.87 21.27 -2.01
N SER A 24 -5.83 21.92 -1.35
CA SER A 24 -6.31 21.50 -0.04
C SER A 24 -7.00 20.15 -0.18
N LEU A 25 -6.81 19.25 0.81
CA LEU A 25 -7.56 17.99 0.81
C LEU A 25 -9.05 18.30 0.85
N ASP A 26 -9.85 17.62 0.02
CA ASP A 26 -11.32 17.62 0.13
C ASP A 26 -11.72 16.99 1.47
N LEU A 27 -11.87 17.84 2.49
CA LEU A 27 -12.25 17.44 3.83
C LEU A 27 -13.75 17.11 3.84
N LYS A 28 -14.09 15.83 3.70
CA LYS A 28 -15.49 15.39 3.66
C LYS A 28 -15.96 14.84 5.01
N ILE A 29 -17.20 15.17 5.40
CA ILE A 29 -17.94 14.47 6.46
C ILE A 29 -19.25 13.95 5.85
N CYS A 30 -19.55 12.67 6.08
CA CYS A 30 -20.82 12.07 5.72
C CYS A 30 -21.58 11.66 7.00
N PHE A 31 -22.65 12.37 7.32
CA PHE A 31 -23.54 11.99 8.42
C PHE A 31 -24.41 10.80 8.00
N VAL A 32 -24.17 9.64 8.60
CA VAL A 32 -25.02 8.45 8.43
C VAL A 32 -26.11 8.53 9.50
N SER A 33 -27.33 8.85 9.09
CA SER A 33 -28.47 9.13 9.97
C SER A 33 -29.64 8.17 9.73
N LEU A 34 -30.54 8.03 10.71
CA LEU A 34 -31.73 7.17 10.60
C LEU A 34 -33.00 7.90 10.12
N VAL A 35 -32.90 9.22 9.98
CA VAL A 35 -33.96 10.18 9.67
C VAL A 35 -33.48 11.14 8.58
N ASP A 36 -34.40 11.76 7.85
CA ASP A 36 -34.05 12.66 6.75
C ASP A 36 -33.30 13.88 7.29
N ALA A 37 -32.38 14.45 6.51
CA ALA A 37 -31.67 15.68 6.87
C ALA A 37 -32.63 16.77 7.37
N ARG A 38 -33.77 16.95 6.69
CA ARG A 38 -34.79 17.97 7.02
C ARG A 38 -35.47 17.75 8.36
N GLN A 39 -35.37 16.55 8.93
CA GLN A 39 -35.95 16.21 10.24
C GLN A 39 -34.95 16.44 11.38
N ILE A 40 -33.64 16.52 11.06
CA ILE A 40 -32.56 16.63 12.04
C ILE A 40 -32.44 18.07 12.55
N GLU A 41 -32.81 18.25 13.81
CA GLU A 41 -32.68 19.54 14.49
C GLU A 41 -31.21 19.98 14.57
N GLY A 42 -30.97 21.24 14.16
CA GLY A 42 -29.63 21.85 14.14
C GLY A 42 -28.74 21.46 12.95
N ILE A 43 -29.21 20.66 11.99
CA ILE A 43 -28.36 20.19 10.87
C ILE A 43 -27.80 21.32 10.01
N ASP A 44 -28.57 22.38 9.78
CA ASP A 44 -28.15 23.52 8.95
C ASP A 44 -27.04 24.32 9.63
N ILE A 45 -27.09 24.44 10.96
CA ILE A 45 -26.06 25.08 11.77
C ILE A 45 -24.79 24.21 11.78
N LEU A 46 -24.94 22.89 11.97
CA LEU A 46 -23.83 21.93 11.86
C LEU A 46 -23.15 22.02 10.49
N ARG A 47 -23.94 22.05 9.41
CA ARG A 47 -23.44 22.21 8.03
C ARG A 47 -22.70 23.53 7.87
N GLN A 48 -23.32 24.67 8.17
CA GLN A 48 -22.71 26.00 8.00
C GLN A 48 -21.40 26.15 8.80
N VAL A 49 -21.34 25.62 10.02
CA VAL A 49 -20.12 25.72 10.83
C VAL A 49 -19.03 24.78 10.31
N LEU A 50 -19.36 23.55 9.90
CA LEU A 50 -18.39 22.64 9.29
C LEU A 50 -17.88 23.15 7.93
N GLU A 51 -18.72 23.76 7.12
CA GLU A 51 -18.35 24.44 5.87
C GLU A 51 -17.38 25.60 6.13
N ARG A 52 -17.56 26.37 7.22
CA ARG A 52 -16.57 27.37 7.69
C ARG A 52 -15.24 26.76 8.14
N TYR A 53 -15.21 25.49 8.53
CA TYR A 53 -13.98 24.72 8.77
C TYR A 53 -13.44 24.03 7.49
N HIS A 54 -13.95 24.42 6.31
CA HIS A 54 -13.64 23.88 4.99
C HIS A 54 -14.04 22.41 4.78
N PHE A 55 -15.13 21.95 5.43
CA PHE A 55 -15.66 20.61 5.20
C PHE A 55 -16.83 20.58 4.21
N THR A 56 -16.82 19.64 3.27
CA THR A 56 -18.00 19.24 2.49
C THR A 56 -18.89 18.33 3.34
N VAL A 57 -20.15 18.72 3.57
CA VAL A 57 -21.07 18.02 4.49
C VAL A 57 -22.22 17.33 3.74
N GLU A 58 -22.09 16.02 3.60
CA GLU A 58 -23.16 15.14 3.10
C GLU A 58 -23.97 14.53 4.24
N ASN A 59 -25.26 14.25 4.00
CA ASN A 59 -26.08 13.43 4.87
C ASN A 59 -26.62 12.22 4.09
N PHE A 60 -26.38 11.03 4.61
CA PHE A 60 -26.85 9.76 4.08
C PHE A 60 -27.89 9.17 5.05
N GLU A 61 -29.17 9.25 4.67
CA GLU A 61 -30.24 8.64 5.44
C GLU A 61 -30.28 7.12 5.18
N TYR A 62 -29.89 6.34 6.18
CA TYR A 62 -29.90 4.89 6.15
C TYR A 62 -31.34 4.36 6.29
N LYS A 63 -31.97 4.06 5.14
CA LYS A 63 -33.29 3.42 5.02
C LYS A 63 -33.17 1.95 4.68
N LEU A 64 -34.10 1.16 5.19
CA LEU A 64 -34.43 -0.18 4.68
C LEU A 64 -35.93 -0.23 4.41
N THR A 65 -36.31 -0.81 3.27
CA THR A 65 -37.71 -1.06 2.91
C THR A 65 -37.94 -2.56 2.74
N SER A 66 -39.04 -3.05 3.29
CA SER A 66 -39.53 -4.41 3.10
C SER A 66 -40.74 -4.39 2.16
N LYS A 67 -40.72 -5.24 1.14
CA LYS A 67 -41.86 -5.42 0.23
C LYS A 67 -42.77 -6.50 0.79
N ILE A 68 -44.03 -6.15 1.06
CA ILE A 68 -45.05 -7.06 1.58
C ILE A 68 -46.21 -7.10 0.58
N GLU A 69 -46.62 -8.30 0.17
CA GLU A 69 -47.87 -8.46 -0.59
C GLU A 69 -49.06 -8.30 0.35
N VAL A 70 -49.88 -7.27 0.13
CA VAL A 70 -51.10 -7.02 0.90
C VAL A 70 -52.28 -7.03 -0.06
N ARG A 71 -53.35 -7.76 0.29
CA ARG A 71 -54.62 -7.66 -0.44
C ARG A 71 -55.34 -6.37 -0.01
N LYS A 72 -55.57 -5.46 -0.95
CA LYS A 72 -56.37 -4.24 -0.73
C LYS A 72 -57.72 -4.36 -1.44
N PRO A 73 -58.85 -3.96 -0.82
CA PRO A 73 -60.12 -3.90 -1.52
C PRO A 73 -60.03 -2.84 -2.64
N ILE A 74 -60.50 -3.19 -3.84
CA ILE A 74 -60.43 -2.32 -5.03
C ILE A 74 -61.22 -1.01 -4.79
N ASN A 75 -62.25 -1.07 -3.94
CA ASN A 75 -62.93 0.11 -3.42
C ASN A 75 -62.70 0.24 -1.90
N PRO A 76 -61.95 1.24 -1.41
CA PRO A 76 -61.64 1.39 0.01
C PRO A 76 -62.86 1.71 0.90
N LYS A 77 -64.02 2.07 0.32
CA LYS A 77 -65.28 2.25 1.07
C LYS A 77 -65.97 0.93 1.43
N ILE A 78 -65.62 -0.18 0.79
CA ILE A 78 -66.25 -1.50 0.99
C ILE A 78 -65.18 -2.48 1.47
N LYS A 79 -64.99 -2.59 2.80
CA LYS A 79 -63.94 -3.43 3.42
C LYS A 79 -63.97 -4.91 2.99
N ASN A 80 -65.14 -5.43 2.62
CA ASN A 80 -65.33 -6.84 2.22
C ASN A 80 -65.54 -7.00 0.70
N GLY A 81 -65.22 -5.99 -0.11
CA GLY A 81 -65.34 -6.06 -1.57
C GLY A 81 -64.23 -6.89 -2.24
N PRO A 82 -64.29 -7.09 -3.57
CA PRO A 82 -63.21 -7.73 -4.31
C PRO A 82 -61.88 -6.99 -4.09
N SER A 83 -60.81 -7.76 -3.95
CA SER A 83 -59.49 -7.25 -3.54
C SER A 83 -58.38 -7.66 -4.50
N GLU A 84 -57.46 -6.74 -4.72
CA GLU A 84 -56.25 -6.93 -5.55
C GLU A 84 -55.02 -7.13 -4.66
N LYS A 85 -54.03 -7.88 -5.17
CA LYS A 85 -52.71 -7.99 -4.53
C LYS A 85 -51.88 -6.75 -4.86
N VAL A 86 -51.56 -5.94 -3.86
CA VAL A 86 -50.68 -4.78 -4.01
C VAL A 86 -49.39 -5.04 -3.23
N ILE A 87 -48.24 -4.85 -3.88
CA ILE A 87 -46.95 -4.84 -3.20
C ILE A 87 -46.81 -3.50 -2.48
N VAL A 88 -46.83 -3.51 -1.15
CA VAL A 88 -46.61 -2.33 -0.32
C VAL A 88 -45.15 -2.32 0.12
N GLU A 89 -44.46 -1.22 -0.12
CA GLU A 89 -43.12 -0.98 0.46
C GLU A 89 -43.29 -0.34 1.84
N GLU A 90 -42.98 -1.11 2.90
CA GLU A 90 -43.00 -0.61 4.26
C GLU A 90 -41.58 -0.23 4.72
N ARG A 91 -41.42 0.93 5.34
CA ARG A 91 -40.13 1.37 5.88
C ARG A 91 -39.83 0.62 7.18
N VAL A 92 -38.78 -0.20 7.16
CA VAL A 92 -38.34 -0.96 8.33
C VAL A 92 -37.77 -0.02 9.39
N ASN A 93 -38.32 -0.06 10.60
CA ASN A 93 -37.81 0.73 11.72
C ASN A 93 -36.52 0.11 12.27
N ILE A 94 -35.37 0.64 11.84
CA ILE A 94 -34.04 0.17 12.26
C ILE A 94 -33.82 0.29 13.78
N ASN A 95 -34.50 1.23 14.45
CA ASN A 95 -34.44 1.38 15.91
C ASN A 95 -35.17 0.27 16.69
N THR A 96 -35.83 -0.70 16.02
CA THR A 96 -36.52 -1.82 16.67
C THR A 96 -36.00 -3.21 16.24
N GLN A 97 -34.97 -3.31 15.40
CA GLN A 97 -34.53 -4.59 14.82
C GLN A 97 -33.01 -4.83 14.92
N LEU A 98 -32.60 -5.92 15.56
CA LEU A 98 -31.19 -6.30 15.70
C LEU A 98 -30.52 -6.62 14.36
N LYS A 99 -31.26 -7.28 13.45
CA LYS A 99 -30.79 -7.69 12.13
C LYS A 99 -30.25 -6.51 11.29
N THR A 100 -30.86 -5.33 11.43
CA THR A 100 -30.55 -4.14 10.62
C THR A 100 -29.45 -3.28 11.25
N LEU A 101 -29.34 -3.25 12.59
CA LEU A 101 -28.24 -2.56 13.30
C LEU A 101 -26.84 -2.97 12.82
N ARG A 102 -26.63 -4.25 12.50
CA ARG A 102 -25.34 -4.73 11.95
C ARG A 102 -24.95 -4.03 10.66
N GLN A 103 -25.91 -3.83 9.77
CA GLN A 103 -25.70 -3.22 8.48
C GLN A 103 -25.44 -1.71 8.62
N LEU A 104 -26.16 -1.05 9.53
CA LEU A 104 -25.86 0.33 9.95
C LEU A 104 -24.44 0.46 10.50
N SER A 105 -24.04 -0.43 11.43
CA SER A 105 -22.68 -0.46 11.97
C SER A 105 -21.63 -0.63 10.89
N TRP A 106 -21.83 -1.57 9.95
CA TRP A 106 -20.92 -1.74 8.82
C TRP A 106 -20.85 -0.48 7.95
N ARG A 107 -21.99 0.16 7.67
CA ARG A 107 -22.04 1.41 6.86
C ARG A 107 -21.26 2.55 7.53
N VAL A 108 -21.39 2.73 8.85
CA VAL A 108 -20.61 3.73 9.62
C VAL A 108 -19.12 3.41 9.62
N SER A 109 -18.73 2.14 9.75
CA SER A 109 -17.32 1.73 9.74
C SER A 109 -16.69 1.75 8.34
N LYS A 110 -17.49 1.80 7.25
CA LYS A 110 -17.01 1.58 5.87
C LYS A 110 -16.02 2.63 5.37
N ASP A 111 -16.40 3.91 5.38
CA ASP A 111 -15.66 5.01 4.74
C ASP A 111 -15.16 5.98 5.82
N PRO A 112 -13.90 6.49 5.80
CA PRO A 112 -13.30 7.25 6.91
C PRO A 112 -14.08 8.52 7.31
N GLU A 113 -14.74 9.18 6.37
CA GLU A 113 -15.61 10.36 6.52
C GLU A 113 -16.94 10.09 7.24
N ASN A 114 -17.37 8.82 7.33
CA ASN A 114 -18.68 8.49 7.90
C ASN A 114 -18.73 8.72 9.41
N VAL A 115 -19.72 9.49 9.86
CA VAL A 115 -20.04 9.77 11.26
C VAL A 115 -21.46 9.29 11.52
N LEU A 116 -21.69 8.49 12.56
CA LEU A 116 -23.06 8.12 12.95
C LEU A 116 -23.73 9.34 13.57
N LEU A 117 -24.83 9.82 12.98
CA LEU A 117 -25.64 10.91 13.51
C LEU A 117 -26.97 10.37 14.02
N LEU A 118 -27.28 10.67 15.28
CA LEU A 118 -28.50 10.25 15.96
C LEU A 118 -29.26 11.46 16.48
N GLN A 119 -30.52 11.58 16.09
CA GLN A 119 -31.44 12.52 16.70
C GLN A 119 -32.22 11.80 17.81
N ILE A 120 -32.32 12.43 18.99
CA ILE A 120 -33.05 11.89 20.16
C ILE A 120 -33.83 13.03 20.78
N SER A 121 -35.16 13.02 20.66
CA SER A 121 -35.99 14.11 21.17
C SER A 121 -36.52 13.83 22.60
N ARG A 122 -36.57 12.56 23.02
CA ARG A 122 -37.16 12.15 24.32
C ARG A 122 -36.45 10.94 24.94
N THR A 123 -36.31 10.91 26.26
CA THR A 123 -35.81 9.72 26.99
C THR A 123 -36.81 8.56 27.08
N LYS A 124 -38.12 8.85 27.04
CA LYS A 124 -39.22 7.87 27.11
C LYS A 124 -40.10 7.92 25.86
N GLY A 125 -40.51 6.74 25.39
CA GLY A 125 -41.43 6.55 24.27
C GLY A 125 -40.75 6.36 22.91
N GLU A 126 -39.48 6.70 22.78
CA GLU A 126 -38.66 6.38 21.60
C GLU A 126 -38.04 4.98 21.77
N SER A 127 -38.30 4.07 20.82
CA SER A 127 -37.47 2.85 20.68
C SER A 127 -36.11 3.24 20.13
N LEU A 128 -35.02 2.71 20.70
CA LEU A 128 -33.66 3.10 20.36
C LEU A 128 -32.66 1.98 20.70
N CYS A 129 -32.52 0.99 19.81
CA CYS A 129 -31.57 -0.12 20.02
C CYS A 129 -30.12 0.16 19.54
N VAL A 130 -29.85 1.32 18.90
CA VAL A 130 -28.52 1.68 18.36
C VAL A 130 -27.36 1.63 19.37
N PRO A 131 -27.52 1.90 20.69
CA PRO A 131 -26.39 1.80 21.63
C PRO A 131 -25.74 0.42 21.73
N LEU A 132 -26.39 -0.64 21.22
CA LEU A 132 -25.77 -1.96 21.07
C LEU A 132 -24.52 -1.91 20.16
N ILE A 133 -24.54 -1.12 19.08
CA ILE A 133 -23.42 -1.03 18.13
C ILE A 133 -22.38 0.04 18.49
N PHE A 134 -22.61 0.88 19.51
CA PHE A 134 -21.68 1.95 19.90
C PHE A 134 -20.30 1.41 20.27
N SER A 135 -20.26 0.30 21.02
CA SER A 135 -19.02 -0.36 21.43
C SER A 135 -18.09 -0.64 20.24
N LYS A 136 -18.64 -1.11 19.12
CA LYS A 136 -17.89 -1.40 17.89
C LYS A 136 -17.45 -0.12 17.18
N ILE A 137 -18.35 0.84 16.98
CA ILE A 137 -18.06 2.12 16.32
C ILE A 137 -16.95 2.89 17.08
N LEU A 138 -17.05 2.96 18.41
CA LEU A 138 -16.05 3.63 19.26
C LEU A 138 -14.70 2.88 19.27
N ASN A 139 -14.69 1.54 19.17
CA ASN A 139 -13.46 0.76 19.02
C ASN A 139 -12.78 1.01 17.66
N ASP A 140 -13.55 1.20 16.59
CA ASP A 140 -13.08 1.69 15.28
C ASP A 140 -12.63 3.17 15.34
N LYS A 141 -12.63 3.79 16.53
CA LYS A 141 -12.34 5.20 16.84
C LYS A 141 -13.24 6.18 16.09
N LYS A 142 -14.42 5.74 15.64
CA LYS A 142 -15.39 6.56 14.89
C LYS A 142 -16.19 7.43 15.87
N GLN A 143 -16.56 8.62 15.41
CA GLN A 143 -17.38 9.54 16.20
C GLN A 143 -18.86 9.19 16.05
N ILE A 144 -19.61 9.43 17.12
CA ILE A 144 -21.07 9.35 17.18
C ILE A 144 -21.55 10.73 17.62
N LEU A 145 -22.34 11.40 16.78
CA LEU A 145 -22.91 12.71 17.07
C LEU A 145 -24.38 12.54 17.45
N VAL A 146 -24.79 13.14 18.56
CA VAL A 146 -26.17 13.13 19.08
C VAL A 146 -26.74 14.54 18.99
N THR A 147 -27.94 14.70 18.41
CA THR A 147 -28.60 16.00 18.18
C THR A 147 -30.06 16.02 18.66
N GLY A 148 -30.67 17.22 18.72
CA GLY A 148 -32.07 17.42 19.11
C GLY A 148 -32.37 17.17 20.59
N ILE A 149 -31.34 17.28 21.44
CA ILE A 149 -31.35 16.82 22.84
C ILE A 149 -31.06 17.98 23.80
N THR A 150 -31.83 18.08 24.89
CA THR A 150 -31.57 19.04 25.99
C THR A 150 -30.62 18.46 27.04
N ASN A 151 -30.01 19.33 27.85
CA ASN A 151 -29.07 18.94 28.90
C ASN A 151 -29.68 17.95 29.90
N ARG A 152 -30.96 18.11 30.25
CA ARG A 152 -31.69 17.18 31.12
C ARG A 152 -31.81 15.77 30.52
N ILE A 153 -32.08 15.65 29.21
CA ILE A 153 -32.19 14.36 28.52
C ILE A 153 -30.79 13.72 28.41
N LYS A 154 -29.75 14.50 28.10
CA LYS A 154 -28.34 14.04 28.12
C LYS A 154 -27.94 13.47 29.49
N LEU A 155 -28.27 14.16 30.58
CA LEU A 155 -28.01 13.70 31.95
C LEU A 155 -28.76 12.41 32.27
N GLN A 156 -29.99 12.22 31.79
CA GLN A 156 -30.72 10.95 31.95
C GLN A 156 -30.15 9.79 31.13
N LEU A 157 -29.49 10.04 30.00
CA LEU A 157 -28.79 9.01 29.21
C LEU A 157 -27.44 8.62 29.83
N THR A 158 -26.73 9.57 30.44
CA THR A 158 -25.40 9.38 31.07
C THR A 158 -25.47 9.07 32.57
N ALA A 159 -26.64 9.17 33.20
CA ALA A 159 -26.86 8.74 34.57
C ALA A 159 -26.82 7.21 34.69
N LYS A 160 -25.89 6.70 35.49
CA LYS A 160 -25.78 5.29 35.87
C LYS A 160 -26.70 4.97 37.05
N PRO A 161 -27.78 4.20 36.89
CA PRO A 161 -28.69 3.87 37.98
C PRO A 161 -27.99 3.02 39.05
N ASP A 162 -28.26 3.34 40.32
CA ASP A 162 -27.86 2.50 41.44
C ASP A 162 -28.79 1.29 41.53
N LEU A 163 -28.26 0.10 41.27
CA LEU A 163 -29.03 -1.15 41.31
C LEU A 163 -29.43 -1.57 42.73
N SER A 164 -28.86 -0.96 43.77
CA SER A 164 -29.35 -1.11 45.15
C SER A 164 -30.51 -0.17 45.49
N LEU A 165 -30.82 0.80 44.60
CA LEU A 165 -31.84 1.84 44.73
C LEU A 165 -31.68 2.78 45.93
N LYS A 166 -30.53 2.76 46.63
CA LYS A 166 -30.28 3.54 47.86
C LYS A 166 -29.72 4.93 47.60
N LYS A 167 -29.10 5.16 46.44
CA LYS A 167 -28.42 6.42 46.09
C LYS A 167 -28.95 7.00 44.79
N ILE A 168 -29.13 8.31 44.74
CA ILE A 168 -29.40 9.04 43.51
C ILE A 168 -28.11 9.05 42.65
N PRO A 169 -28.17 8.77 41.34
CA PRO A 169 -27.00 8.85 40.46
C PRO A 169 -26.34 10.23 40.49
N LEU A 170 -25.00 10.27 40.58
CA LEU A 170 -24.22 11.49 40.81
C LEU A 170 -24.50 12.60 39.77
N ALA A 171 -24.63 12.24 38.49
CA ALA A 171 -24.97 13.18 37.41
C ALA A 171 -26.35 13.85 37.56
N ILE A 172 -27.30 13.20 38.25
CA ILE A 172 -28.62 13.77 38.56
C ILE A 172 -28.56 14.53 39.88
N LEU A 173 -27.84 14.01 40.88
CA LEU A 173 -27.66 14.68 42.17
C LEU A 173 -26.97 16.05 42.03
N GLN A 174 -26.08 16.20 41.04
CA GLN A 174 -25.39 17.45 40.73
C GLN A 174 -26.23 18.46 39.91
N ASN A 175 -27.40 18.09 39.39
CA ASN A 175 -28.29 18.98 38.65
C ASN A 175 -29.70 18.95 39.29
N GLU A 176 -29.95 19.92 40.18
CA GLU A 176 -31.21 20.00 40.92
C GLU A 176 -32.44 20.17 40.01
N ALA A 177 -32.33 20.86 38.86
CA ALA A 177 -33.45 20.99 37.93
C ALA A 177 -33.90 19.62 37.37
N CYS A 178 -32.96 18.80 36.93
CA CYS A 178 -33.20 17.44 36.44
C CYS A 178 -33.72 16.52 37.55
N LYS A 179 -33.16 16.61 38.77
CA LYS A 179 -33.61 15.87 39.95
C LYS A 179 -35.06 16.23 40.33
N ILE A 180 -35.40 17.52 40.40
CA ILE A 180 -36.75 18.01 40.70
C ILE A 180 -37.76 17.53 39.65
N ASP A 181 -37.41 17.55 38.36
CA ASP A 181 -38.29 17.09 37.28
C ASP A 181 -38.56 15.57 37.34
N LEU A 182 -37.55 14.76 37.67
CA LEU A 182 -37.72 13.31 37.88
C LEU A 182 -38.59 13.01 39.11
N ILE A 183 -38.41 13.74 40.21
CA ILE A 183 -39.27 13.62 41.40
C ILE A 183 -40.71 14.03 41.07
N LYS A 184 -40.93 15.17 40.40
CA LYS A 184 -42.25 15.60 39.91
C LYS A 184 -42.90 14.54 39.01
N ARG A 185 -42.12 13.87 38.15
CA ARG A 185 -42.58 12.78 37.28
C ARG A 185 -42.99 11.55 38.09
N SER A 186 -42.26 11.18 39.14
CA SER A 186 -42.62 10.05 40.02
C SER A 186 -43.94 10.26 40.77
N LYS A 187 -44.27 11.51 41.14
CA LYS A 187 -45.51 11.88 41.82
C LYS A 187 -46.76 11.79 40.93
N ARG A 188 -46.63 11.58 39.61
CA ARG A 188 -47.76 11.42 38.68
C ARG A 188 -48.29 9.99 38.71
N LEU A 189 -49.35 9.74 39.49
CA LEU A 189 -49.94 8.41 39.71
C LEU A 189 -50.02 7.51 38.45
N LYS A 190 -50.71 7.96 37.39
CA LYS A 190 -50.85 7.19 36.12
C LYS A 190 -49.51 6.93 35.43
N GLY A 191 -48.57 7.88 35.50
CA GLY A 191 -47.25 7.77 34.88
C GLY A 191 -46.31 6.82 35.62
N MET A 192 -46.36 6.84 36.96
CA MET A 192 -45.59 5.93 37.80
C MET A 192 -46.15 4.50 37.74
N GLN A 193 -47.48 4.34 37.69
CA GLN A 193 -48.12 3.04 37.44
C GLN A 193 -47.69 2.43 36.11
N ALA A 194 -47.62 3.21 35.03
CA ALA A 194 -47.10 2.73 33.74
C ALA A 194 -45.63 2.30 33.85
N ALA A 195 -44.77 3.13 34.47
CA ALA A 195 -43.37 2.80 34.71
C ALA A 195 -43.19 1.52 35.55
N MET A 196 -44.02 1.29 36.57
CA MET A 196 -43.95 0.08 37.38
C MET A 196 -44.41 -1.17 36.61
N ARG A 197 -45.45 -1.07 35.76
CA ARG A 197 -45.90 -2.18 34.89
C ARG A 197 -44.80 -2.64 33.93
N GLU A 198 -44.07 -1.70 33.33
CA GLU A 198 -42.91 -2.00 32.47
C GLU A 198 -41.83 -2.81 33.24
N LEU A 199 -41.64 -2.50 34.52
CA LEU A 199 -40.64 -3.15 35.37
C LEU A 199 -41.11 -4.42 36.08
N GLN A 200 -42.41 -4.75 36.03
CA GLN A 200 -43.01 -5.90 36.72
C GLN A 200 -42.39 -7.24 36.29
N GLU A 201 -41.95 -7.34 35.04
CA GLU A 201 -41.38 -8.55 34.44
C GLU A 201 -39.91 -8.82 34.86
N ILE A 202 -39.30 -7.93 35.65
CA ILE A 202 -37.89 -8.03 36.05
C ILE A 202 -37.76 -9.02 37.23
N THR A 203 -37.40 -10.24 36.87
CA THR A 203 -37.23 -11.37 37.80
C THR A 203 -36.09 -11.17 38.80
N SER A 204 -35.08 -10.36 38.49
CA SER A 204 -33.89 -10.17 39.33
C SER A 204 -34.07 -9.19 40.50
N PHE A 205 -35.22 -8.52 40.63
CA PHE A 205 -35.45 -7.60 41.76
C PHE A 205 -35.69 -8.32 43.10
N PRO A 206 -35.26 -7.72 44.23
CA PRO A 206 -35.62 -8.12 45.59
C PRO A 206 -37.14 -8.26 45.80
N LYS A 207 -37.55 -9.11 46.76
CA LYS A 207 -38.95 -9.47 46.98
C LYS A 207 -39.77 -8.29 47.53
N ASP A 208 -39.23 -7.60 48.52
CA ASP A 208 -39.74 -6.34 49.08
C ASP A 208 -39.99 -5.28 47.99
N LEU A 209 -39.04 -5.12 47.05
CA LEU A 209 -39.19 -4.20 45.93
C LEU A 209 -40.30 -4.64 44.95
N LYS A 210 -40.41 -5.95 44.66
CA LYS A 210 -41.51 -6.47 43.83
C LYS A 210 -42.87 -6.26 44.48
N ASP A 211 -42.97 -6.43 45.79
CA ASP A 211 -44.20 -6.18 46.53
C ASP A 211 -44.58 -4.68 46.51
N LYS A 212 -43.60 -3.77 46.62
CA LYS A 212 -43.80 -2.32 46.38
C LYS A 212 -44.28 -2.02 44.95
N ILE A 213 -43.62 -2.60 43.93
CA ILE A 213 -43.98 -2.43 42.51
C ILE A 213 -45.43 -2.89 42.27
N LEU A 214 -45.81 -4.09 42.75
CA LEU A 214 -47.16 -4.64 42.62
C LEU A 214 -48.22 -3.78 43.32
N GLY A 215 -47.92 -3.26 44.51
CA GLY A 215 -48.82 -2.35 45.22
C GLY A 215 -49.07 -1.04 44.47
N ILE A 216 -48.03 -0.44 43.88
CA ILE A 216 -48.17 0.78 43.05
C ILE A 216 -49.03 0.47 41.81
N ILE A 217 -48.76 -0.64 41.11
CA ILE A 217 -49.52 -1.07 39.91
C ILE A 217 -51.00 -1.25 40.21
N THR A 218 -51.33 -1.81 41.38
CA THR A 218 -52.71 -2.04 41.87
C THR A 218 -53.35 -0.80 42.50
N GLY A 219 -52.66 0.34 42.53
CA GLY A 219 -53.20 1.62 43.03
C GLY A 219 -53.13 1.81 44.55
N LYS A 220 -52.44 0.93 45.29
CA LYS A 220 -52.16 1.16 46.70
C LYS A 220 -51.22 2.36 46.85
N LYS A 221 -51.48 3.21 47.84
CA LYS A 221 -50.54 4.27 48.24
C LYS A 221 -49.32 3.60 48.89
N ILE A 222 -48.21 3.57 48.17
CA ILE A 222 -46.91 3.10 48.64
C ILE A 222 -45.93 4.24 48.49
N GLU A 223 -45.23 4.56 49.58
CA GLU A 223 -44.18 5.57 49.57
C GLU A 223 -42.88 4.97 49.03
N LEU A 224 -42.25 5.72 48.12
CA LEU A 224 -40.91 5.47 47.61
C LEU A 224 -40.03 6.63 48.03
N THR A 225 -38.79 6.33 48.43
CA THR A 225 -37.76 7.35 48.59
C THR A 225 -37.42 7.98 47.23
N ASP A 226 -36.91 9.22 47.22
CA ASP A 226 -36.47 9.88 45.98
C ASP A 226 -35.42 9.05 45.22
N ALA A 227 -34.56 8.30 45.93
CA ALA A 227 -33.59 7.40 45.34
C ALA A 227 -34.24 6.19 44.63
N GLU A 228 -35.22 5.53 45.27
CA GLU A 228 -36.00 4.47 44.63
C GLU A 228 -36.77 5.00 43.42
N ALA A 229 -37.47 6.12 43.58
CA ALA A 229 -38.27 6.75 42.53
C ALA A 229 -37.44 7.12 41.29
N ILE A 230 -36.29 7.79 41.47
CA ILE A 230 -35.41 8.20 40.37
C ILE A 230 -34.82 6.97 39.66
N ASN A 231 -34.25 6.02 40.41
CA ASN A 231 -33.60 4.86 39.79
C ASN A 231 -34.60 3.96 39.04
N LEU A 232 -35.81 3.76 39.59
CA LEU A 232 -36.88 3.03 38.89
C LEU A 232 -37.35 3.78 37.62
N LEU A 233 -37.45 5.11 37.64
CA LEU A 233 -37.79 5.86 36.41
C LEU A 233 -36.71 5.71 35.31
N LEU A 234 -35.42 5.75 35.67
CA LEU A 234 -34.32 5.54 34.71
C LEU A 234 -34.32 4.12 34.13
N LEU A 235 -34.61 3.10 34.96
CA LEU A 235 -34.75 1.72 34.51
C LEU A 235 -35.98 1.52 33.61
N SER A 236 -37.09 2.21 33.90
CA SER A 236 -38.28 2.27 33.04
C SER A 236 -37.95 2.91 31.68
N ASP A 237 -37.22 4.02 31.65
CA ASP A 237 -36.82 4.67 30.40
C ASP A 237 -35.88 3.80 29.56
N LEU A 238 -34.91 3.15 30.21
CA LEU A 238 -34.05 2.16 29.56
C LEU A 238 -34.84 0.98 29.01
N HIS A 239 -35.82 0.45 29.77
CA HIS A 239 -36.68 -0.64 29.33
C HIS A 239 -37.46 -0.27 28.07
N ASN A 240 -38.09 0.92 28.06
CA ASN A 240 -38.85 1.39 26.90
C ASN A 240 -38.01 1.43 25.63
N ARG A 241 -36.77 1.94 25.68
CA ARG A 241 -35.86 2.02 24.52
C ARG A 241 -35.61 0.67 23.84
N TYR A 242 -35.60 -0.43 24.58
CA TYR A 242 -35.32 -1.77 24.06
C TYR A 242 -36.56 -2.70 23.97
N SER A 243 -37.70 -2.30 24.55
CA SER A 243 -38.91 -3.13 24.67
C SER A 243 -39.38 -3.75 23.35
N THR A 244 -39.60 -2.94 22.31
CA THR A 244 -40.03 -3.37 20.98
C THR A 244 -39.03 -4.34 20.32
N MET A 245 -37.74 -4.11 20.55
CA MET A 245 -36.67 -4.97 20.01
C MET A 245 -36.68 -6.35 20.68
N PHE A 246 -36.94 -6.41 22.00
CA PHE A 246 -37.15 -7.68 22.71
C PHE A 246 -38.38 -8.44 22.22
N GLN A 247 -39.50 -7.75 22.01
CA GLN A 247 -40.72 -8.34 21.49
C GLN A 247 -40.49 -8.93 20.09
N ASN A 248 -39.83 -8.20 19.20
CA ASN A 248 -39.45 -8.67 17.87
C ASN A 248 -38.56 -9.92 17.92
N PHE A 249 -37.51 -9.92 18.77
CA PHE A 249 -36.62 -11.08 18.90
C PHE A 249 -37.35 -12.30 19.49
N GLN A 250 -38.18 -12.11 20.52
CA GLN A 250 -39.02 -13.17 21.08
C GLN A 250 -39.96 -13.75 20.01
N GLN A 251 -40.59 -12.89 19.21
CA GLN A 251 -41.47 -13.32 18.13
C GLN A 251 -40.72 -14.08 17.03
N GLU A 252 -39.54 -13.61 16.57
CA GLU A 252 -38.71 -14.32 15.59
C GLU A 252 -38.27 -15.72 16.07
N VAL A 253 -37.99 -15.87 17.37
CA VAL A 253 -37.61 -17.17 17.96
C VAL A 253 -38.81 -18.11 18.06
N VAL A 254 -39.96 -17.63 18.54
CA VAL A 254 -41.18 -18.43 18.73
C VAL A 254 -41.80 -18.84 17.39
N THR A 255 -41.90 -17.94 16.41
CA THR A 255 -42.44 -18.25 15.08
C THR A 255 -41.43 -18.90 14.14
N GLN A 256 -40.18 -19.06 14.58
CA GLN A 256 -39.06 -19.62 13.81
C GLN A 256 -38.80 -18.87 12.48
N ALA A 257 -39.16 -17.58 12.39
CA ALA A 257 -39.12 -16.76 11.18
C ALA A 257 -37.70 -16.49 10.61
N SER A 258 -36.64 -16.76 11.39
CA SER A 258 -35.24 -16.55 11.03
C SER A 258 -34.41 -17.84 11.19
N PRO A 259 -33.44 -18.13 10.31
CA PRO A 259 -32.55 -19.28 10.46
C PRO A 259 -31.77 -19.25 11.79
N VAL A 260 -31.53 -20.43 12.39
CA VAL A 260 -30.84 -20.56 13.69
C VAL A 260 -29.50 -19.80 13.78
N PRO A 261 -28.62 -19.78 12.75
CA PRO A 261 -27.39 -18.98 12.80
C PRO A 261 -27.63 -17.47 12.86
N ALA A 262 -28.74 -16.97 12.30
CA ALA A 262 -29.13 -15.56 12.39
C ALA A 262 -29.67 -15.24 13.79
N LEU A 263 -30.54 -16.08 14.35
CA LEU A 263 -31.06 -15.95 15.72
C LEU A 263 -29.94 -16.03 16.77
N THR A 264 -28.99 -16.97 16.61
CA THR A 264 -27.81 -17.09 17.48
C THR A 264 -27.00 -15.79 17.46
N LYS A 265 -26.78 -15.22 16.27
CA LYS A 265 -26.08 -13.94 16.13
C LYS A 265 -26.84 -12.77 16.77
N GLN A 266 -28.17 -12.74 16.72
CA GLN A 266 -28.98 -11.74 17.43
C GLN A 266 -28.86 -11.90 18.96
N PHE A 267 -28.86 -13.13 19.47
CA PHE A 267 -28.68 -13.41 20.90
C PHE A 267 -27.31 -12.97 21.44
N ILE A 268 -26.23 -13.08 20.64
CA ILE A 268 -24.91 -12.57 21.02
C ILE A 268 -24.94 -11.04 21.23
N GLU A 269 -25.66 -10.30 20.38
CA GLU A 269 -25.77 -8.83 20.48
C GLU A 269 -26.60 -8.40 21.67
N LEU A 270 -27.70 -9.11 21.94
CA LEU A 270 -28.46 -8.95 23.18
C LEU A 270 -27.58 -9.20 24.41
N THR A 271 -26.88 -10.32 24.44
CA THR A 271 -26.07 -10.72 25.60
C THR A 271 -24.68 -10.07 25.65
N GLN A 272 -24.42 -9.03 24.83
CA GLN A 272 -23.11 -8.41 24.75
C GLN A 272 -22.68 -7.80 26.10
N GLY A 273 -21.56 -8.30 26.62
CA GLY A 273 -21.00 -7.87 27.90
C GLY A 273 -21.66 -8.50 29.14
N ILE A 274 -22.62 -9.42 28.97
CA ILE A 274 -23.03 -10.34 30.04
C ILE A 274 -22.03 -11.51 30.06
N LYS A 275 -21.45 -11.81 31.23
CA LYS A 275 -20.53 -12.96 31.36
C LYS A 275 -21.29 -14.28 31.11
N THR A 276 -20.71 -15.16 30.30
CA THR A 276 -21.28 -16.48 29.97
C THR A 276 -21.64 -17.29 31.22
N SER A 277 -20.82 -17.26 32.27
CA SER A 277 -21.12 -17.95 33.54
C SER A 277 -22.39 -17.44 34.23
N ILE A 278 -22.70 -16.15 34.14
CA ILE A 278 -23.94 -15.58 34.70
C ILE A 278 -25.14 -16.10 33.90
N LEU A 279 -25.08 -16.10 32.57
CA LEU A 279 -26.12 -16.66 31.70
C LEU A 279 -26.33 -18.15 31.96
N VAL A 280 -25.26 -18.94 32.12
CA VAL A 280 -25.38 -20.37 32.49
C VAL A 280 -26.08 -20.52 33.84
N SER A 281 -25.63 -19.80 34.89
CA SER A 281 -26.22 -19.92 36.23
C SER A 281 -27.73 -19.58 36.29
N LYS A 282 -28.16 -18.61 35.48
CA LYS A 282 -29.54 -18.11 35.48
C LYS A 282 -30.46 -18.85 34.53
N LEU A 283 -29.91 -19.41 33.45
CA LEU A 283 -30.67 -20.15 32.44
C LEU A 283 -30.51 -21.67 32.58
N ALA A 284 -29.76 -22.16 33.60
CA ALA A 284 -29.55 -23.58 33.88
C ALA A 284 -30.83 -24.44 33.84
N PRO A 285 -31.98 -24.04 34.41
CA PRO A 285 -33.23 -24.82 34.32
C PRO A 285 -33.71 -25.08 32.88
N TYR A 286 -33.40 -24.17 31.95
CA TYR A 286 -33.72 -24.28 30.52
C TYR A 286 -32.61 -24.97 29.70
N LEU A 287 -31.37 -25.01 30.20
CA LEU A 287 -30.23 -25.66 29.55
C LEU A 287 -30.15 -27.16 29.88
N GLY A 288 -30.55 -27.56 31.09
CA GLY A 288 -30.46 -28.95 31.58
C GLY A 288 -29.01 -29.41 31.80
N GLU A 289 -28.79 -30.73 31.81
CA GLU A 289 -27.51 -31.41 32.13
C GLU A 289 -26.28 -30.95 31.30
N ASN A 290 -26.49 -30.22 30.19
CA ASN A 290 -25.39 -29.69 29.36
C ASN A 290 -25.00 -28.25 29.70
N ALA A 291 -25.57 -27.65 30.75
CA ALA A 291 -25.30 -26.27 31.18
C ALA A 291 -23.79 -25.99 31.39
N ASP A 292 -23.07 -26.88 32.06
CA ASP A 292 -21.64 -26.72 32.38
C ASP A 292 -20.72 -26.80 31.15
N ARG A 293 -21.23 -27.28 30.01
CA ARG A 293 -20.49 -27.38 28.74
C ARG A 293 -20.51 -26.06 27.95
N CYS A 294 -21.30 -25.07 28.39
CA CYS A 294 -21.45 -23.77 27.72
C CYS A 294 -20.29 -22.80 27.98
N LYS A 295 -19.21 -22.91 27.18
CA LYS A 295 -18.07 -21.98 27.23
C LYS A 295 -18.28 -20.64 26.50
N LYS A 296 -19.35 -20.48 25.70
CA LYS A 296 -19.67 -19.24 24.98
C LYS A 296 -21.18 -19.03 24.82
N ASN A 297 -21.62 -17.80 24.59
CA ASN A 297 -23.04 -17.44 24.49
C ASN A 297 -23.75 -18.08 23.27
N GLU A 298 -23.02 -18.41 22.20
CA GLU A 298 -23.55 -19.13 21.03
C GLU A 298 -23.99 -20.57 21.39
N HIS A 299 -23.24 -21.22 22.28
CA HIS A 299 -23.54 -22.58 22.74
C HIS A 299 -24.79 -22.55 23.64
N ILE A 300 -24.91 -21.52 24.50
CA ILE A 300 -26.11 -21.28 25.32
C ILE A 300 -27.33 -21.17 24.43
N PHE A 301 -27.32 -20.29 23.42
CA PHE A 301 -28.48 -20.12 22.54
C PHE A 301 -28.83 -21.38 21.75
N SER A 302 -27.81 -22.12 21.27
CA SER A 302 -28.03 -23.37 20.52
C SER A 302 -28.74 -24.44 21.37
N LEU A 303 -28.41 -24.54 22.66
CA LEU A 303 -29.10 -25.44 23.60
C LEU A 303 -30.49 -24.91 23.98
N LEU A 304 -30.63 -23.61 24.27
CA LEU A 304 -31.93 -23.00 24.55
C LEU A 304 -32.90 -23.22 23.38
N TYR A 305 -32.49 -22.90 22.15
CA TYR A 305 -33.33 -23.07 20.95
C TYR A 305 -33.75 -24.53 20.73
N ARG A 306 -32.83 -25.50 20.98
CA ARG A 306 -33.15 -26.93 20.91
C ARG A 306 -34.13 -27.38 21.99
N ASN A 307 -34.04 -26.83 23.20
CA ASN A 307 -34.93 -27.17 24.30
C ASN A 307 -36.29 -26.43 24.23
N LEU A 308 -36.34 -25.23 23.65
CA LEU A 308 -37.58 -24.48 23.39
C LEU A 308 -38.47 -25.21 22.39
N LYS A 309 -37.91 -25.81 21.33
CA LYS A 309 -38.65 -26.72 20.44
C LYS A 309 -39.26 -27.95 21.12
N ARG A 310 -38.81 -28.30 22.34
CA ARG A 310 -39.37 -29.40 23.15
C ARG A 310 -40.42 -28.91 24.16
N LEU A 311 -40.61 -27.60 24.29
CA LEU A 311 -41.55 -26.94 25.20
C LEU A 311 -42.86 -26.53 24.52
N GLU A 312 -43.09 -26.90 23.26
CA GLU A 312 -44.08 -26.26 22.37
C GLU A 312 -45.56 -26.34 22.81
N ASP A 313 -45.95 -27.14 23.82
CA ASP A 313 -47.35 -27.16 24.31
C ASP A 313 -47.59 -27.38 25.82
N LYS A 314 -46.56 -27.43 26.69
CA LYS A 314 -46.77 -27.63 28.14
C LYS A 314 -45.86 -26.76 29.00
N LYS A 315 -46.45 -26.16 30.04
CA LYS A 315 -45.71 -25.63 31.21
C LYS A 315 -45.04 -26.82 31.90
N ILE A 316 -43.71 -26.89 31.86
CA ILE A 316 -42.96 -27.95 32.54
C ILE A 316 -42.44 -27.38 33.86
N THR A 317 -42.82 -27.99 34.98
CA THR A 317 -42.23 -27.68 36.28
C THR A 317 -40.96 -28.51 36.47
N ARG A 318 -39.82 -27.85 36.67
CA ARG A 318 -38.58 -28.48 37.17
C ARG A 318 -38.15 -27.74 38.42
N ASP A 319 -37.83 -28.47 39.48
CA ASP A 319 -37.29 -27.93 40.73
C ASP A 319 -38.13 -26.78 41.33
N GLY A 320 -39.46 -26.90 41.21
CA GLY A 320 -40.43 -25.88 41.65
C GLY A 320 -40.58 -24.66 40.71
N ILE A 321 -39.81 -24.58 39.63
CA ILE A 321 -39.84 -23.47 38.65
C ILE A 321 -40.70 -23.86 37.45
N ILE A 322 -41.70 -23.03 37.13
CA ILE A 322 -42.51 -23.17 35.91
C ILE A 322 -41.68 -22.67 34.71
N LEU A 323 -41.32 -23.60 33.82
CA LEU A 323 -40.61 -23.30 32.58
C LEU A 323 -41.61 -23.02 31.45
N SER A 324 -41.46 -21.86 30.81
CA SER A 324 -42.25 -21.40 29.67
C SER A 324 -41.44 -20.44 28.80
N HIS A 325 -41.89 -20.18 27.58
CA HIS A 325 -41.31 -19.15 26.71
C HIS A 325 -41.28 -17.78 27.41
N THR A 326 -42.40 -17.34 27.99
CA THR A 326 -42.52 -16.05 28.69
C THR A 326 -41.54 -15.91 29.86
N SER A 327 -41.43 -16.93 30.72
CA SER A 327 -40.53 -16.90 31.87
C SER A 327 -39.05 -16.91 31.46
N LEU A 328 -38.68 -17.57 30.36
CA LEU A 328 -37.32 -17.50 29.80
C LEU A 328 -37.00 -16.09 29.30
N PHE A 329 -37.86 -15.51 28.47
CA PHE A 329 -37.60 -14.18 27.90
C PHE A 329 -37.61 -13.09 28.97
N ASN A 330 -38.40 -13.23 30.04
CA ASN A 330 -38.36 -12.33 31.20
C ASN A 330 -37.00 -12.40 31.95
N GLU A 331 -36.42 -13.59 32.16
CA GLU A 331 -35.08 -13.70 32.77
C GLU A 331 -33.99 -13.09 31.87
N ILE A 332 -34.03 -13.36 30.55
CA ILE A 332 -33.08 -12.77 29.57
C ILE A 332 -33.20 -11.24 29.56
N LYS A 333 -34.43 -10.71 29.52
CA LYS A 333 -34.74 -9.28 29.55
C LYS A 333 -34.30 -8.61 30.86
N SER A 334 -34.48 -9.28 31.99
CA SER A 334 -34.00 -8.84 33.30
C SER A 334 -32.47 -8.72 33.33
N LEU A 335 -31.73 -9.74 32.86
CA LEU A 335 -30.27 -9.74 32.82
C LEU A 335 -29.71 -8.70 31.85
N PHE A 336 -30.35 -8.54 30.69
CA PHE A 336 -30.05 -7.49 29.73
C PHE A 336 -30.20 -6.12 30.35
N LEU A 337 -31.37 -5.81 30.93
CA LEU A 337 -31.68 -4.46 31.40
C LEU A 337 -30.71 -4.03 32.50
N LEU A 338 -30.44 -4.91 33.46
CA LEU A 338 -29.47 -4.66 34.52
C LEU A 338 -28.08 -4.41 33.93
N THR A 339 -27.63 -5.22 32.98
CA THR A 339 -26.30 -5.06 32.38
C THR A 339 -26.20 -3.78 31.54
N ARG A 340 -27.19 -3.47 30.69
CA ARG A 340 -27.22 -2.25 29.88
C ARG A 340 -27.37 -0.99 30.74
N SER A 341 -28.06 -1.04 31.88
CA SER A 341 -28.12 0.10 32.81
C SER A 341 -26.75 0.55 33.31
N GLN A 342 -25.77 -0.36 33.33
CA GLN A 342 -24.40 -0.09 33.77
C GLN A 342 -23.44 0.21 32.60
N GLN A 343 -23.82 -0.18 31.36
CA GLN A 343 -23.00 -0.02 30.16
C GLN A 343 -23.41 1.18 29.29
N ASP A 344 -24.71 1.37 29.01
CA ASP A 344 -25.23 2.46 28.19
C ASP A 344 -24.72 3.83 28.66
N PRO A 345 -24.74 4.18 29.96
CA PRO A 345 -24.26 5.48 30.43
C PRO A 345 -22.82 5.79 30.02
N PHE A 346 -21.93 4.80 30.10
CA PHE A 346 -20.52 4.92 29.70
C PHE A 346 -20.32 4.93 28.18
N LEU A 347 -21.23 4.34 27.42
CA LEU A 347 -21.21 4.44 25.96
C LEU A 347 -21.74 5.80 25.49
N TRP A 348 -22.76 6.35 26.15
CA TRP A 348 -23.28 7.70 25.91
C TRP A 348 -22.26 8.79 26.27
N ASP A 349 -21.54 8.65 27.39
CA ASP A 349 -20.51 9.61 27.82
C ASP A 349 -19.34 9.76 26.82
N LYS A 350 -19.17 8.78 25.92
CA LYS A 350 -18.19 8.81 24.81
C LYS A 350 -18.73 9.41 23.51
N CYS A 351 -20.01 9.75 23.44
CA CYS A 351 -20.61 10.38 22.28
C CYS A 351 -20.40 11.90 22.31
N LEU A 352 -20.36 12.51 21.12
CA LEU A 352 -20.39 13.96 20.97
C LEU A 352 -21.85 14.44 20.99
N PHE A 353 -22.16 15.44 21.81
CA PHE A 353 -23.51 16.00 21.92
C PHE A 353 -23.56 17.41 21.35
N PHE A 354 -24.39 17.59 20.32
CA PHE A 354 -24.81 18.89 19.83
C PHE A 354 -26.20 19.17 20.41
N MET A 355 -26.23 19.99 21.44
CA MET A 355 -27.43 20.30 22.21
C MET A 355 -28.43 21.10 21.37
N ASP A 356 -29.72 21.01 21.71
CA ASP A 356 -30.73 21.94 21.19
C ASP A 356 -30.30 23.39 21.45
N VAL A 357 -30.41 24.22 20.42
CA VAL A 357 -30.03 25.65 20.42
C VAL A 357 -31.00 26.48 21.27
N LYS A 358 -32.20 25.95 21.55
CA LYS A 358 -33.23 26.57 22.40
C LYS A 358 -33.16 26.12 23.87
N ASP A 359 -32.23 25.23 24.23
CA ASP A 359 -32.10 24.71 25.59
C ASP A 359 -31.46 25.74 26.53
N GLU A 360 -32.24 26.26 27.47
CA GLU A 360 -31.82 27.29 28.44
C GLU A 360 -30.62 26.85 29.32
N GLU A 361 -30.40 25.54 29.49
CA GLU A 361 -29.25 24.98 30.23
C GLU A 361 -27.97 24.82 29.39
N THR A 362 -28.02 25.07 28.08
CA THR A 362 -26.86 24.90 27.20
C THR A 362 -25.97 26.15 27.20
N SER A 363 -24.73 26.01 27.69
CA SER A 363 -23.74 27.09 27.63
C SER A 363 -23.35 27.43 26.19
N SER A 364 -23.23 28.72 25.88
CA SER A 364 -23.01 29.25 24.52
C SER A 364 -21.80 28.68 23.79
N GLY A 365 -20.75 28.28 24.51
CA GLY A 365 -19.54 27.66 23.93
C GLY A 365 -19.57 26.13 23.81
N GLN A 366 -20.60 25.42 24.30
CA GLN A 366 -20.60 23.96 24.35
C GLN A 366 -20.71 23.33 22.96
N ASN A 367 -21.67 23.78 22.15
CA ASN A 367 -21.88 23.27 20.79
C ASN A 367 -20.69 23.58 19.87
N GLN A 368 -20.02 24.72 20.04
CA GLN A 368 -18.78 25.03 19.33
C GLN A 368 -17.67 24.02 19.68
N LYS A 369 -17.43 23.75 20.98
CA LYS A 369 -16.43 22.74 21.41
C LYS A 369 -16.73 21.35 20.86
N THR A 370 -18.01 20.94 20.81
CA THR A 370 -18.41 19.66 20.18
C THR A 370 -18.02 19.63 18.71
N ILE A 371 -18.27 20.70 17.95
CA ILE A 371 -17.88 20.78 16.54
C ILE A 371 -16.36 20.78 16.39
N GLU A 372 -15.62 21.55 17.17
CA GLU A 372 -14.15 21.56 17.15
C GLU A 372 -13.56 20.16 17.41
N GLN A 373 -14.12 19.40 18.35
CA GLN A 373 -13.73 18.01 18.61
C GLN A 373 -14.04 17.07 17.44
N LEU A 374 -15.23 17.21 16.83
CA LEU A 374 -15.63 16.46 15.64
C LEU A 374 -14.68 16.75 14.47
N THR A 375 -14.49 18.04 14.15
CA THR A 375 -13.60 18.56 13.10
C THR A 375 -12.17 18.06 13.27
N ASN A 376 -11.60 18.17 14.47
CA ASN A 376 -10.23 17.71 14.75
C ASN A 376 -10.11 16.18 14.63
N SER A 377 -11.09 15.42 15.12
CA SER A 377 -11.12 13.96 14.99
C SER A 377 -11.24 13.50 13.54
N CYS A 378 -12.14 14.11 12.77
CA CYS A 378 -12.35 13.79 11.36
C CYS A 378 -11.15 14.21 10.52
N LYS A 379 -10.64 15.45 10.65
CA LYS A 379 -9.44 15.92 9.95
C LYS A 379 -8.24 15.03 10.24
N SER A 380 -7.97 14.69 11.50
CA SER A 380 -6.86 13.79 11.85
C SER A 380 -7.01 12.40 11.24
N LYS A 381 -8.24 11.87 11.12
CA LYS A 381 -8.50 10.57 10.47
C LYS A 381 -8.43 10.63 8.95
N LEU A 382 -9.03 11.63 8.31
CA LEU A 382 -9.02 11.81 6.86
C LEU A 382 -7.59 12.01 6.36
N VAL A 383 -6.83 12.91 7.01
CA VAL A 383 -5.40 13.08 6.75
C VAL A 383 -4.68 11.74 6.92
N LYS A 384 -4.79 11.06 8.08
CA LYS A 384 -4.18 9.72 8.30
C LYS A 384 -4.57 8.67 7.26
N THR A 385 -5.76 8.75 6.67
CA THR A 385 -6.22 7.78 5.68
C THR A 385 -5.64 8.12 4.32
N HIS A 386 -5.80 9.36 3.83
CA HIS A 386 -5.14 9.86 2.60
C HIS A 386 -3.62 9.69 2.64
N THR A 387 -2.98 9.94 3.78
CA THR A 387 -1.52 9.80 3.93
C THR A 387 -1.07 8.34 4.00
N ALA A 388 -1.86 7.44 4.60
CA ALA A 388 -1.60 6.00 4.57
C ALA A 388 -1.92 5.35 3.21
N SER A 389 -2.87 5.90 2.45
CA SER A 389 -3.32 5.38 1.16
C SER A 389 -2.81 6.24 -0.01
N SER A 390 -1.52 6.13 -0.35
CA SER A 390 -1.04 6.52 -1.69
C SER A 390 -1.59 5.53 -2.74
N LYS A 391 -2.89 5.64 -3.00
CA LYS A 391 -3.71 4.80 -3.90
C LYS A 391 -3.97 5.47 -5.26
N ASN A 392 -3.42 6.66 -5.49
CA ASN A 392 -3.41 7.25 -6.80
C ASN A 392 -2.47 6.43 -7.71
N LEU A 393 -2.99 5.93 -8.83
CA LEU A 393 -2.21 5.14 -9.81
C LEU A 393 -0.96 5.86 -10.29
N PHE A 394 -0.98 7.19 -10.35
CA PHE A 394 0.18 7.99 -10.73
C PHE A 394 1.26 8.02 -9.65
N GLU A 395 0.87 8.09 -8.37
CA GLU A 395 1.81 7.93 -7.26
C GLU A 395 2.41 6.52 -7.24
N GLN A 396 1.59 5.47 -7.40
CA GLN A 396 2.04 4.09 -7.46
C GLN A 396 2.98 3.83 -8.64
N TYR A 397 2.61 4.29 -9.85
CA TYR A 397 3.42 4.19 -11.05
C TYR A 397 4.76 4.93 -10.89
N LEU A 398 4.75 6.15 -10.31
CA LEU A 398 5.99 6.87 -9.98
C LEU A 398 6.83 6.13 -8.94
N ILE A 399 6.27 5.62 -7.85
CA ILE A 399 7.01 4.84 -6.85
C ILE A 399 7.68 3.62 -7.50
N ASN A 400 6.98 2.93 -8.41
CA ASN A 400 7.50 1.76 -9.13
C ASN A 400 8.62 2.11 -10.13
N ASN A 401 8.56 3.31 -10.73
CA ASN A 401 9.42 3.70 -11.85
C ASN A 401 10.42 4.83 -11.53
N ILE A 402 10.50 5.29 -10.28
CA ILE A 402 11.26 6.48 -9.85
C ILE A 402 12.74 6.44 -10.31
N GLN A 403 13.35 5.25 -10.34
CA GLN A 403 14.69 5.02 -10.86
C GLN A 403 14.89 5.49 -12.30
N ASN A 404 13.88 5.32 -13.17
CA ASN A 404 13.90 5.73 -14.58
C ASN A 404 13.92 7.27 -14.72
N TYR A 405 13.39 7.96 -13.72
CA TYR A 405 13.29 9.41 -13.66
C TYR A 405 14.40 10.08 -12.83
N CYS A 406 15.15 9.33 -12.01
CA CYS A 406 16.25 9.87 -11.21
C CYS A 406 17.64 9.46 -11.71
N ILE A 407 17.87 8.17 -11.98
CA ILE A 407 19.22 7.65 -12.21
C ILE A 407 19.81 8.23 -13.50
N GLY A 408 20.95 8.90 -13.36
CA GLY A 408 21.70 9.50 -14.47
C GLY A 408 21.10 10.79 -15.03
N LYS A 409 19.94 11.24 -14.55
CA LYS A 409 19.30 12.48 -15.02
C LYS A 409 20.06 13.71 -14.52
N LYS A 410 20.08 14.75 -15.35
CA LYS A 410 20.72 16.03 -15.03
C LYS A 410 19.78 16.87 -14.16
N VAL A 411 20.31 17.44 -13.08
CA VAL A 411 19.60 18.33 -12.16
C VAL A 411 20.31 19.66 -12.08
N TRP A 412 19.55 20.76 -12.14
CA TRP A 412 20.05 22.11 -11.91
C TRP A 412 19.61 22.63 -10.54
N LEU A 413 20.58 23.15 -9.78
CA LEU A 413 20.42 23.74 -8.47
C LEU A 413 20.79 25.23 -8.58
N PRO A 414 19.84 26.16 -8.41
CA PRO A 414 20.14 27.59 -8.42
C PRO A 414 20.76 28.07 -7.11
N ASP A 415 21.92 28.71 -7.21
CA ASP A 415 22.75 29.12 -6.07
C ASP A 415 22.09 30.18 -5.14
N LYS A 416 21.08 30.92 -5.62
CA LYS A 416 20.38 31.99 -4.87
C LYS A 416 19.57 31.49 -3.66
N TYR A 417 19.08 30.24 -3.69
CA TYR A 417 18.02 29.78 -2.77
C TYR A 417 18.48 28.74 -1.74
N LEU A 418 19.74 28.33 -1.81
CA LEU A 418 20.37 27.38 -0.91
C LEU A 418 21.54 28.08 -0.23
N SER A 419 21.76 27.86 1.07
CA SER A 419 23.02 28.31 1.68
C SER A 419 24.21 27.60 1.03
N LYS A 420 25.40 28.23 1.09
CA LYS A 420 26.67 27.63 0.62
C LYS A 420 26.89 26.22 1.18
N TYR A 421 26.48 25.99 2.42
CA TYR A 421 26.56 24.69 3.10
C TYR A 421 25.52 23.68 2.58
N GLU A 422 24.24 24.07 2.43
CA GLU A 422 23.19 23.23 1.81
C GLU A 422 23.59 22.78 0.40
N TYR A 423 24.04 23.73 -0.42
CA TYR A 423 24.48 23.48 -1.79
C TYR A 423 25.65 22.49 -1.85
N GLY A 424 26.68 22.71 -1.02
CA GLY A 424 27.83 21.81 -0.92
C GLY A 424 27.45 20.41 -0.43
N LEU A 425 26.56 20.30 0.56
CA LEU A 425 26.08 19.01 1.05
C LEU A 425 25.26 18.27 -0.01
N ILE A 426 24.33 18.95 -0.70
CA ILE A 426 23.54 18.35 -1.77
C ILE A 426 24.46 17.81 -2.88
N ASN A 427 25.43 18.61 -3.32
CA ASN A 427 26.36 18.24 -4.39
C ASN A 427 27.33 17.11 -4.00
N SER A 428 27.73 17.02 -2.73
CA SER A 428 28.73 16.03 -2.26
C SER A 428 28.16 14.77 -1.59
N ALA A 429 26.91 14.77 -1.14
CA ALA A 429 26.24 13.62 -0.51
C ALA A 429 24.96 13.20 -1.26
N VAL A 430 24.02 14.13 -1.44
CA VAL A 430 22.64 13.81 -1.89
C VAL A 430 22.60 13.39 -3.36
N LEU A 431 23.17 14.17 -4.28
CA LEU A 431 23.15 13.82 -5.71
C LEU A 431 23.86 12.48 -5.98
N PRO A 432 25.04 12.16 -5.39
CA PRO A 432 25.63 10.82 -5.48
C PRO A 432 24.76 9.69 -4.92
N GLN A 433 24.14 9.88 -3.76
CA GLN A 433 23.27 8.88 -3.13
C GLN A 433 22.08 8.53 -4.05
N LEU A 434 21.38 9.55 -4.55
CA LEU A 434 20.22 9.43 -5.44
C LEU A 434 20.59 9.13 -6.91
N HIS A 435 21.88 9.16 -7.26
CA HIS A 435 22.42 9.02 -8.63
C HIS A 435 21.93 10.09 -9.62
N PHE A 436 21.74 11.32 -9.15
CA PHE A 436 21.55 12.46 -10.04
C PHE A 436 22.91 12.97 -10.58
N ARG A 437 22.92 13.51 -11.79
CA ARG A 437 24.08 14.19 -12.37
C ARG A 437 23.91 15.70 -12.20
N PHE A 438 24.93 16.38 -11.67
CA PHE A 438 24.92 17.83 -11.60
C PHE A 438 25.02 18.45 -13.00
N ALA A 439 24.12 19.38 -13.33
CA ALA A 439 24.14 20.09 -14.60
C ALA A 439 25.07 21.32 -14.53
N LYS A 440 26.23 21.26 -15.20
CA LYS A 440 27.14 22.40 -15.30
C LYS A 440 26.61 23.44 -16.28
N GLY A 441 26.40 24.67 -15.81
CA GLY A 441 26.08 25.85 -16.62
C GLY A 441 24.58 26.15 -16.78
N THR A 442 24.28 27.42 -17.04
CA THR A 442 22.94 28.00 -17.23
C THR A 442 22.35 27.70 -18.63
N SER A 443 22.66 26.55 -19.23
CA SER A 443 22.23 26.27 -20.60
C SER A 443 20.71 26.20 -20.67
N GLN A 444 20.09 27.04 -21.52
CA GLN A 444 18.64 27.26 -21.65
C GLN A 444 17.80 26.01 -22.00
N LYS A 445 18.44 24.86 -22.23
CA LYS A 445 17.79 23.56 -22.47
C LYS A 445 17.65 22.68 -21.21
N ILE A 446 18.08 23.12 -20.03
CA ILE A 446 17.88 22.38 -18.78
C ILE A 446 16.54 22.80 -18.18
N GLU A 447 15.59 21.87 -18.20
CA GLU A 447 14.22 22.04 -17.69
C GLU A 447 14.21 22.48 -16.21
N LYS A 448 13.31 23.42 -15.87
CA LYS A 448 12.83 23.88 -14.54
C LYS A 448 13.71 23.51 -13.32
N GLY A 449 14.37 24.50 -12.71
CA GLY A 449 15.21 24.30 -11.51
C GLY A 449 14.45 23.83 -10.26
N LEU A 450 15.12 23.08 -9.37
CA LEU A 450 14.47 22.43 -8.21
C LEU A 450 14.17 23.35 -7.01
N PHE A 451 14.75 24.55 -6.94
CA PHE A 451 14.63 25.46 -5.81
C PHE A 451 14.49 26.90 -6.31
N VAL A 452 13.32 27.34 -6.77
CA VAL A 452 13.10 28.73 -7.27
C VAL A 452 12.03 29.46 -6.47
N ASP A 453 11.95 30.79 -6.58
CA ASP A 453 11.01 31.67 -5.83
C ASP A 453 9.53 31.20 -5.88
N LYS A 454 9.10 30.49 -6.94
CA LYS A 454 7.74 29.96 -7.09
C LYS A 454 7.48 28.64 -6.32
N LEU A 455 8.47 28.09 -5.62
CA LEU A 455 8.35 26.81 -4.92
C LEU A 455 8.30 27.02 -3.39
N PRO A 456 7.71 26.10 -2.61
CA PRO A 456 7.77 26.14 -1.16
C PRO A 456 9.22 26.26 -0.66
N PRO A 457 9.45 26.88 0.52
CA PRO A 457 10.77 26.93 1.13
C PRO A 457 11.33 25.52 1.32
N VAL A 458 12.66 25.39 1.34
CA VAL A 458 13.37 24.08 1.38
C VAL A 458 12.76 23.13 2.41
N GLY A 459 12.46 23.61 3.61
CA GLY A 459 11.87 22.82 4.70
C GLY A 459 10.37 22.51 4.59
N LYS A 460 9.72 22.66 3.43
CA LYS A 460 8.32 22.25 3.16
C LYS A 460 8.25 21.37 1.92
N LEU A 461 7.40 20.33 1.93
CA LEU A 461 7.15 19.46 0.78
C LEU A 461 5.95 19.93 -0.05
N TYR A 462 5.97 19.66 -1.35
CA TYR A 462 4.80 19.76 -2.23
C TYR A 462 3.81 18.63 -1.98
N ASN A 463 4.31 17.41 -2.01
CA ASN A 463 3.49 16.22 -1.95
C ASN A 463 3.39 15.68 -0.51
N SER A 464 2.55 14.67 -0.30
CA SER A 464 2.48 13.94 0.97
C SER A 464 3.84 13.33 1.31
N ILE A 465 4.32 13.56 2.55
CA ILE A 465 5.54 12.94 3.10
C ILE A 465 5.57 11.42 2.88
N HIS A 466 4.42 10.76 2.89
CA HIS A 466 4.35 9.32 2.66
C HIS A 466 4.61 8.93 1.21
N PHE A 467 4.06 9.65 0.22
CA PHE A 467 4.34 9.38 -1.18
C PHE A 467 5.82 9.64 -1.53
N VAL A 468 6.38 10.77 -1.07
CA VAL A 468 7.80 11.10 -1.31
C VAL A 468 8.72 10.10 -0.61
N SER A 469 8.42 9.71 0.63
CA SER A 469 9.23 8.72 1.35
C SER A 469 9.10 7.30 0.79
N ARG A 470 7.93 6.88 0.29
CA ARG A 470 7.80 5.62 -0.48
C ARG A 470 8.65 5.65 -1.75
N SER A 471 8.64 6.78 -2.46
CA SER A 471 9.48 7.00 -3.65
C SER A 471 10.97 6.97 -3.30
N TYR A 472 11.38 7.59 -2.18
CA TYR A 472 12.74 7.52 -1.66
C TYR A 472 13.15 6.09 -1.30
N GLY A 473 12.33 5.36 -0.53
CA GLY A 473 12.58 3.96 -0.17
C GLY A 473 12.72 3.05 -1.40
N SER A 474 11.83 3.20 -2.38
CA SER A 474 11.89 2.49 -3.68
C SER A 474 13.18 2.82 -4.45
N LEU A 475 13.56 4.11 -4.52
CA LEU A 475 14.80 4.54 -5.19
C LEU A 475 16.05 3.95 -4.50
N ILE A 476 16.09 3.94 -3.16
CA ILE A 476 17.20 3.33 -2.40
C ILE A 476 17.24 1.81 -2.62
N HIS A 477 16.10 1.12 -2.59
CA HIS A 477 16.02 -0.32 -2.92
C HIS A 477 16.57 -0.62 -4.33
N ASN A 478 16.09 0.10 -5.34
CA ASN A 478 16.50 -0.10 -6.74
C ASN A 478 17.99 0.24 -6.96
N ARG A 479 18.52 1.27 -6.27
CA ARG A 479 19.95 1.58 -6.26
C ARG A 479 20.77 0.44 -5.64
N LEU A 480 20.32 -0.10 -4.50
CA LEU A 480 20.98 -1.20 -3.81
C LEU A 480 21.00 -2.47 -4.69
N LEU A 481 19.86 -2.80 -5.32
CA LEU A 481 19.72 -3.92 -6.24
C LEU A 481 20.67 -3.81 -7.45
N ASN A 482 20.74 -2.63 -8.08
CA ASN A 482 21.63 -2.40 -9.23
C ASN A 482 23.11 -2.47 -8.85
N ASN A 483 23.52 -1.83 -7.74
CA ASN A 483 24.89 -1.92 -7.23
C ASN A 483 25.28 -3.38 -6.89
N THR A 484 24.33 -4.14 -6.32
CA THR A 484 24.52 -5.57 -5.95
C THR A 484 24.75 -6.43 -7.20
N ARG A 485 23.91 -6.27 -8.24
CA ARG A 485 24.04 -6.98 -9.52
C ARG A 485 25.38 -6.71 -10.21
N GLN A 486 25.77 -5.43 -10.34
CA GLN A 486 27.03 -5.02 -10.98
C GLN A 486 28.29 -5.63 -10.35
N VAL A 487 28.27 -5.89 -9.03
CA VAL A 487 29.40 -6.56 -8.35
C VAL A 487 29.34 -8.08 -8.54
N ILE A 488 28.15 -8.68 -8.57
CA ILE A 488 27.96 -10.13 -8.78
C ILE A 488 28.29 -10.56 -10.22
N GLU A 489 27.94 -9.72 -11.20
CA GLU A 489 28.26 -9.90 -12.64
C GLU A 489 29.77 -10.00 -12.91
N GLN A 490 30.61 -9.43 -12.04
CA GLN A 490 32.09 -9.59 -12.09
C GLN A 490 32.57 -11.01 -11.71
N GLY A 491 31.66 -11.95 -11.49
CA GLY A 491 31.93 -13.36 -11.22
C GLY A 491 31.96 -13.68 -9.73
N TYR A 492 30.79 -13.84 -9.11
CA TYR A 492 30.62 -14.19 -7.68
C TYR A 492 31.58 -15.28 -7.19
N SER A 493 31.72 -16.40 -7.91
CA SER A 493 32.60 -17.51 -7.54
C SER A 493 34.08 -17.12 -7.54
N ASN A 494 34.52 -16.29 -8.48
CA ASN A 494 35.90 -15.78 -8.54
C ASN A 494 36.17 -14.76 -7.43
N LEU A 495 35.21 -13.87 -7.14
CA LEU A 495 35.30 -12.91 -6.04
C LEU A 495 35.33 -13.63 -4.69
N LEU A 496 34.48 -14.64 -4.49
CA LEU A 496 34.43 -15.44 -3.26
C LEU A 496 35.70 -16.29 -3.08
N LYS A 497 36.27 -16.86 -4.16
CA LYS A 497 37.61 -17.49 -4.11
C LYS A 497 38.71 -16.48 -3.75
N ARG A 498 38.65 -15.25 -4.28
CA ARG A 498 39.66 -14.19 -4.09
C ARG A 498 39.64 -13.55 -2.71
N TYR A 499 38.46 -13.42 -2.10
CA TYR A 499 38.26 -12.69 -0.84
C TYR A 499 37.86 -13.60 0.34
N ARG A 500 37.27 -14.78 0.09
CA ARG A 500 36.80 -15.74 1.12
C ARG A 500 36.06 -15.03 2.25
N ASN A 501 36.59 -15.08 3.47
CA ASN A 501 35.99 -14.52 4.68
C ASN A 501 35.89 -12.98 4.68
N LEU A 502 36.57 -12.28 3.76
CA LEU A 502 36.45 -10.83 3.54
C LEU A 502 35.34 -10.44 2.55
N PHE A 503 34.70 -11.40 1.88
CA PHE A 503 33.85 -11.09 0.74
C PHE A 503 32.67 -10.19 1.12
N PHE A 504 31.96 -10.48 2.22
CA PHE A 504 30.85 -9.64 2.69
C PHE A 504 31.28 -8.19 2.97
N ASP A 505 32.42 -7.99 3.63
CA ASP A 505 32.92 -6.65 4.00
C ASP A 505 33.28 -5.79 2.79
N ILE A 506 33.98 -6.38 1.83
CA ILE A 506 34.32 -5.71 0.56
C ILE A 506 33.06 -5.43 -0.25
N PHE A 507 32.07 -6.34 -0.20
CA PHE A 507 30.79 -6.19 -0.87
C PHE A 507 29.94 -5.08 -0.24
N TYR A 508 29.85 -5.03 1.09
CA TYR A 508 29.19 -3.96 1.85
C TYR A 508 29.87 -2.60 1.61
N SER A 509 31.21 -2.55 1.57
CA SER A 509 31.94 -1.32 1.22
C SER A 509 31.52 -0.79 -0.14
N ARG A 510 31.53 -1.64 -1.18
CA ARG A 510 31.20 -1.25 -2.56
C ARG A 510 29.72 -0.92 -2.78
N VAL A 511 28.82 -1.64 -2.13
CA VAL A 511 27.37 -1.56 -2.39
C VAL A 511 26.65 -0.56 -1.49
N VAL A 512 27.14 -0.38 -0.24
CA VAL A 512 26.51 0.44 0.80
C VAL A 512 27.37 1.64 1.18
N THR A 513 28.63 1.42 1.56
CA THR A 513 29.47 2.49 2.15
C THR A 513 29.95 3.51 1.11
N GLU A 514 30.52 3.08 -0.01
CA GLU A 514 31.03 3.94 -1.08
C GLU A 514 29.90 4.77 -1.76
N PRO A 515 28.68 4.23 -2.00
CA PRO A 515 27.53 5.02 -2.45
C PRO A 515 26.90 5.91 -1.37
N GLY A 516 27.30 5.79 -0.11
CA GLY A 516 26.84 6.62 1.00
C GLY A 516 25.47 6.26 1.59
N PHE A 517 25.03 5.00 1.49
CA PHE A 517 23.74 4.58 2.09
C PHE A 517 23.85 4.35 3.61
N PRO A 518 22.93 4.90 4.43
CA PRO A 518 22.92 4.71 5.88
C PRO A 518 22.23 3.38 6.27
N ILE A 519 22.62 2.28 5.60
CA ILE A 519 22.04 0.95 5.79
C ILE A 519 23.00 0.11 6.66
N PRO A 520 22.53 -0.48 7.79
CA PRO A 520 23.37 -1.32 8.63
C PRO A 520 23.69 -2.68 7.97
N ARG A 521 24.82 -3.29 8.37
CA ARG A 521 25.35 -4.54 7.81
C ARG A 521 24.34 -5.68 7.91
N ARG A 522 23.65 -5.81 9.05
CA ARG A 522 22.60 -6.82 9.26
C ARG A 522 21.45 -6.67 8.27
N THR A 523 20.97 -5.45 8.04
CA THR A 523 19.86 -5.23 7.10
C THR A 523 20.29 -5.44 5.65
N PHE A 524 21.54 -5.10 5.30
CA PHE A 524 22.12 -5.44 4.00
C PHE A 524 22.21 -6.96 3.79
N LEU A 525 22.62 -7.74 4.80
CA LEU A 525 22.60 -9.20 4.70
C LEU A 525 21.19 -9.76 4.47
N LEU A 526 20.19 -9.28 5.24
CA LEU A 526 18.81 -9.74 5.11
C LEU A 526 18.23 -9.41 3.72
N PHE A 527 18.61 -8.26 3.15
CA PHE A 527 18.33 -7.93 1.75
C PHE A 527 18.98 -8.94 0.77
N LEU A 528 20.26 -9.27 0.93
CA LEU A 528 20.97 -10.23 0.08
C LEU A 528 20.36 -11.64 0.15
N GLN A 529 19.89 -12.06 1.32
CA GLN A 529 19.22 -13.34 1.52
C GLN A 529 17.84 -13.39 0.86
N LYS A 530 16.96 -12.42 1.13
CA LYS A 530 15.60 -12.43 0.52
C LYS A 530 15.61 -12.15 -0.98
N SER A 531 16.60 -11.42 -1.48
CA SER A 531 16.80 -11.21 -2.93
C SER A 531 17.50 -12.40 -3.61
N ASN A 532 17.67 -13.55 -2.92
CA ASN A 532 18.28 -14.78 -3.41
C ASN A 532 19.73 -14.66 -3.94
N PHE A 533 20.45 -13.58 -3.62
CA PHE A 533 21.85 -13.42 -4.01
C PHE A 533 22.78 -14.35 -3.22
N ILE A 534 22.49 -14.58 -1.93
CA ILE A 534 23.30 -15.43 -1.04
C ILE A 534 22.39 -16.29 -0.16
N ARG A 535 22.67 -17.60 -0.08
CA ARG A 535 21.90 -18.54 0.75
C ARG A 535 22.48 -18.71 2.17
N LYS A 536 23.80 -18.83 2.34
CA LYS A 536 24.42 -19.01 3.66
C LYS A 536 25.35 -17.84 4.03
N PRO A 537 25.04 -17.03 5.07
CA PRO A 537 25.89 -15.91 5.51
C PRO A 537 27.33 -16.31 5.87
N LYS A 538 27.55 -17.53 6.36
CA LYS A 538 28.90 -18.02 6.67
C LYS A 538 29.79 -18.17 5.43
N GLU A 539 29.23 -18.50 4.26
CA GLU A 539 30.01 -18.70 3.01
C GLU A 539 30.64 -17.40 2.49
N ILE A 540 30.01 -16.25 2.79
CA ILE A 540 30.50 -14.91 2.45
C ILE A 540 31.36 -14.26 3.55
N GLY A 541 31.61 -14.98 4.65
CA GLY A 541 32.38 -14.47 5.80
C GLY A 541 31.62 -13.62 6.82
N TYR A 542 30.29 -13.58 6.79
CA TYR A 542 29.52 -12.75 7.72
C TYR A 542 29.56 -13.30 9.16
N THR A 543 30.10 -12.50 10.08
CA THR A 543 29.98 -12.69 11.54
C THR A 543 28.89 -11.77 12.10
N ASN A 544 27.91 -12.35 12.80
CA ASN A 544 26.69 -11.67 13.27
C ASN A 544 26.98 -10.56 14.30
N PRO A 545 26.91 -9.26 13.94
CA PRO A 545 27.17 -8.17 14.86
C PRO A 545 25.90 -7.86 15.68
N LYS A 546 26.05 -7.65 16.99
CA LYS A 546 24.90 -7.43 17.88
C LYS A 546 24.35 -5.99 17.86
N LEU A 547 25.13 -4.98 17.46
CA LEU A 547 24.69 -3.59 17.28
C LEU A 547 25.48 -2.89 16.16
N ASP A 548 24.84 -2.57 15.04
CA ASP A 548 25.43 -1.71 13.99
C ASP A 548 25.21 -0.23 14.36
N ILE A 549 26.27 0.56 14.52
CA ILE A 549 26.21 1.99 14.89
C ILE A 549 25.76 2.87 13.71
N ILE A 550 25.90 2.37 12.48
CA ILE A 550 25.56 3.09 11.24
C ILE A 550 24.18 2.63 10.76
N ALA A 551 23.11 3.20 11.31
CA ALA A 551 21.75 2.94 10.86
C ALA A 551 20.92 4.23 10.82
N ASP A 552 20.23 4.46 9.71
CA ASP A 552 18.98 5.21 9.73
C ASP A 552 17.87 4.27 10.23
N GLU A 553 17.33 4.52 11.43
CA GLU A 553 16.28 3.69 12.03
C GLU A 553 15.00 3.62 11.17
N LEU A 554 14.76 4.62 10.31
CA LEU A 554 13.60 4.64 9.41
C LEU A 554 13.81 3.78 8.15
N LEU A 555 15.05 3.43 7.78
CA LEU A 555 15.33 2.49 6.70
C LEU A 555 15.26 1.05 7.21
N THR A 556 14.04 0.63 7.53
CA THR A 556 13.76 -0.73 8.00
C THR A 556 14.04 -1.80 6.93
N GLU A 557 14.19 -3.06 7.38
CA GLU A 557 14.37 -4.22 6.51
C GLU A 557 13.33 -4.30 5.39
N LYS A 558 12.05 -4.08 5.72
CA LYS A 558 10.95 -4.08 4.76
C LYS A 558 11.13 -3.03 3.65
N ILE A 559 11.57 -1.82 4.02
CA ILE A 559 11.69 -0.70 3.07
C ILE A 559 12.85 -0.98 2.11
N ILE A 560 13.99 -1.44 2.63
CA ILE A 560 15.16 -1.83 1.82
C ILE A 560 14.87 -3.08 0.96
N GLN A 561 13.91 -3.92 1.33
CA GLN A 561 13.40 -5.04 0.51
C GLN A 561 12.37 -4.63 -0.54
N GLY A 562 12.03 -3.33 -0.68
CA GLY A 562 11.13 -2.87 -1.72
C GLY A 562 9.64 -3.10 -1.41
N SER A 563 9.26 -3.20 -0.12
CA SER A 563 7.85 -3.29 0.31
C SER A 563 6.97 -2.09 -0.09
N LYS A 564 7.58 -0.96 -0.48
CA LYS A 564 6.91 0.31 -0.76
C LYS A 564 6.11 0.86 0.44
N GLU A 565 6.42 0.40 1.65
CA GLU A 565 6.00 1.06 2.89
C GLU A 565 6.70 2.43 3.00
N SER A 566 6.06 3.38 3.68
CA SER A 566 6.67 4.69 3.96
C SER A 566 7.69 4.57 5.09
N LEU A 567 8.78 5.35 5.04
CA LEU A 567 9.73 5.51 6.14
C LEU A 567 9.07 6.06 7.42
N PHE A 568 7.97 6.81 7.27
CA PHE A 568 7.28 7.48 8.36
C PHE A 568 5.99 6.74 8.73
N LYS A 569 5.69 6.69 10.03
CA LYS A 569 4.42 6.16 10.56
C LYS A 569 3.26 7.02 10.05
N ALA A 570 2.13 6.41 9.70
CA ALA A 570 0.96 7.07 9.08
C ALA A 570 0.36 8.28 9.82
N ASN A 571 0.79 8.54 11.06
CA ASN A 571 0.40 9.69 11.88
C ASN A 571 1.36 10.90 11.78
N ILE A 572 2.41 10.81 10.95
CA ILE A 572 3.36 11.91 10.69
C ILE A 572 2.88 12.65 9.45
N ASP A 573 2.62 13.95 9.59
CA ASP A 573 2.22 14.82 8.48
C ASP A 573 3.40 15.69 8.00
N ASN A 574 3.15 16.51 6.98
CA ASN A 574 4.16 17.42 6.45
C ASN A 574 4.65 18.42 7.51
N ASP A 575 3.81 18.87 8.45
CA ASP A 575 4.24 19.82 9.49
C ASP A 575 5.12 19.19 10.58
N ALA A 576 4.87 17.93 10.92
CA ALA A 576 5.78 17.14 11.74
C ALA A 576 7.15 16.96 11.05
N PHE A 577 7.16 16.65 9.75
CA PHE A 577 8.39 16.59 8.96
C PHE A 577 9.12 17.94 8.90
N ASN A 578 8.42 19.06 8.71
CA ASN A 578 8.99 20.40 8.68
C ASN A 578 9.76 20.72 9.99
N LYS A 579 9.23 20.28 11.15
CA LYS A 579 9.87 20.41 12.47
C LYS A 579 11.11 19.50 12.60
N GLU A 580 11.04 18.26 12.12
CA GLU A 580 12.17 17.33 12.11
C GLU A 580 13.32 17.82 11.21
N TYR A 581 12.99 18.35 10.03
CA TYR A 581 13.95 19.02 9.14
C TYR A 581 14.61 20.21 9.82
N ALA A 582 13.84 21.10 10.46
CA ALA A 582 14.39 22.26 11.16
C ALA A 582 15.36 21.86 12.29
N LYS A 583 15.00 20.84 13.08
CA LYS A 583 15.84 20.29 14.16
C LYS A 583 17.15 19.72 13.61
N SER A 584 17.08 18.81 12.64
CA SER A 584 18.26 18.15 12.04
C SER A 584 19.17 19.15 11.31
N ARG A 585 18.60 20.16 10.66
CA ARG A 585 19.33 21.29 10.05
C ARG A 585 20.13 22.09 11.08
N ILE A 586 19.54 22.44 12.21
CA ILE A 586 20.22 23.17 13.29
C ILE A 586 21.38 22.33 13.82
N GLN A 587 21.15 21.05 14.15
CA GLN A 587 22.19 20.14 14.66
C GLN A 587 23.38 20.01 13.70
N PHE A 588 23.11 19.86 12.40
CA PHE A 588 24.17 19.77 11.39
C PHE A 588 25.00 21.07 11.29
N PHE A 589 24.37 22.25 11.29
CA PHE A 589 25.11 23.51 11.17
C PHE A 589 25.78 23.95 12.48
N SER A 590 25.23 23.61 13.65
CA SER A 590 25.95 23.74 14.92
C SER A 590 27.23 22.90 14.92
N PHE A 591 27.19 21.69 14.37
CA PHE A 591 28.38 20.86 14.19
C PHE A 591 29.41 21.47 13.23
N ILE A 592 29.00 21.92 12.03
CA ILE A 592 29.93 22.60 11.10
C ILE A 592 30.57 23.84 11.75
N LYS A 593 29.78 24.68 12.43
CA LYS A 593 30.30 25.84 13.15
C LYS A 593 31.30 25.45 14.25
N SER A 594 31.06 24.35 14.97
CA SER A 594 32.00 23.87 15.98
C SER A 594 33.35 23.45 15.38
N ILE A 595 33.38 22.86 14.17
CA ILE A 595 34.63 22.60 13.45
C ILE A 595 35.28 23.92 13.01
N GLU A 596 34.51 24.88 12.50
CA GLU A 596 35.04 26.20 12.12
C GLU A 596 35.71 26.91 13.30
N ASP A 597 35.09 26.90 14.48
CA ASP A 597 35.63 27.50 15.69
C ASP A 597 36.84 26.70 16.26
N LEU A 598 36.85 25.37 16.14
CA LEU A 598 38.03 24.55 16.46
C LEU A 598 39.20 24.79 15.49
N SER A 599 38.93 25.03 14.20
CA SER A 599 39.96 25.20 13.17
C SER A 599 40.80 26.48 13.34
N LYS A 600 40.25 27.49 14.03
CA LYS A 600 40.90 28.77 14.35
C LYS A 600 41.98 28.65 15.41
N ARG A 601 42.08 27.52 16.12
CA ARG A 601 43.11 27.32 17.15
C ARG A 601 44.49 27.10 16.53
N GLU A 602 45.49 27.78 17.09
CA GLU A 602 46.91 27.67 16.70
C GLU A 602 47.58 26.40 17.25
N GLU A 603 46.91 25.27 17.05
CA GLU A 603 47.46 23.93 17.28
C GLU A 603 48.13 23.44 15.98
N ALA A 604 49.35 22.89 16.08
CA ALA A 604 50.13 22.41 14.93
C ALA A 604 49.43 21.24 14.22
N TYR A 605 48.94 20.27 14.99
CA TYR A 605 48.26 19.06 14.50
C TYR A 605 46.75 19.13 14.69
N ASN A 606 46.15 20.22 14.23
CA ASN A 606 44.72 20.46 14.37
C ASN A 606 43.91 19.75 13.26
N PRO A 607 43.13 18.69 13.57
CA PRO A 607 42.34 17.99 12.56
C PRO A 607 41.20 18.85 12.01
N ALA A 608 40.67 19.81 12.76
CA ALA A 608 39.55 20.63 12.30
C ALA A 608 39.94 21.48 11.07
N LYS A 609 41.21 21.89 10.95
CA LYS A 609 41.73 22.58 9.75
C LYS A 609 41.55 21.72 8.49
N ILE A 610 41.82 20.42 8.56
CA ILE A 610 41.67 19.46 7.44
C ILE A 610 40.19 19.31 7.04
N PHE A 611 39.27 19.25 8.01
CA PHE A 611 37.83 19.17 7.74
C PHE A 611 37.32 20.46 7.08
N ILE A 612 37.77 21.62 7.55
CA ILE A 612 37.38 22.92 6.97
C ILE A 612 37.99 23.13 5.58
N GLU A 613 39.23 22.73 5.30
CA GLU A 613 39.83 22.80 3.96
C GLU A 613 38.95 22.08 2.91
N VAL A 614 38.41 20.92 3.28
CA VAL A 614 37.51 20.13 2.42
C VAL A 614 36.11 20.75 2.34
N ALA A 615 35.58 21.27 3.45
CA ALA A 615 34.29 21.99 3.50
C ALA A 615 34.31 23.26 2.62
N GLN A 616 35.40 24.02 2.65
CA GLN A 616 35.62 25.22 1.84
C GLN A 616 35.57 24.91 0.33
N LYS A 617 36.04 23.73 -0.09
CA LYS A 617 35.92 23.19 -1.46
C LYS A 617 34.50 22.68 -1.80
N GLY A 618 33.51 22.97 -0.95
CA GLY A 618 32.12 22.59 -1.13
C GLY A 618 31.83 21.10 -0.89
N LYS A 619 32.69 20.39 -0.14
CA LYS A 619 32.56 18.95 0.11
C LYS A 619 32.26 18.69 1.59
N TYR A 620 30.99 18.44 1.89
CA TYR A 620 30.49 18.18 3.26
C TYR A 620 30.22 16.70 3.53
N ASN A 621 30.58 15.82 2.59
CA ASN A 621 30.54 14.38 2.76
C ASN A 621 31.88 13.84 3.27
N PHE A 622 32.09 13.92 4.60
CA PHE A 622 33.28 13.40 5.29
C PHE A 622 33.32 11.86 5.35
N ARG A 623 32.43 11.16 4.64
CA ARG A 623 32.47 9.70 4.45
C ARG A 623 32.85 9.30 3.01
N SER A 624 32.90 10.28 2.11
CA SER A 624 33.21 10.07 0.68
C SER A 624 34.63 9.54 0.45
N SER A 625 34.81 8.79 -0.63
CA SER A 625 36.13 8.35 -1.09
C SER A 625 37.08 9.51 -1.42
N TYR A 626 36.54 10.69 -1.75
CA TYR A 626 37.31 11.94 -1.90
C TYR A 626 37.95 12.36 -0.57
N PHE A 627 37.17 12.41 0.51
CA PHE A 627 37.67 12.78 1.83
C PHE A 627 38.74 11.79 2.32
N ARG A 628 38.49 10.48 2.17
CA ARG A 628 39.48 9.45 2.52
C ARG A 628 40.80 9.58 1.74
N LYS A 629 40.73 9.95 0.45
CA LYS A 629 41.93 10.20 -0.36
C LYS A 629 42.70 11.43 0.10
N HIS A 630 42.02 12.47 0.55
CA HIS A 630 42.66 13.66 1.11
C HIS A 630 43.36 13.35 2.44
N LEU A 631 42.69 12.62 3.35
CA LEU A 631 43.26 12.20 4.64
C LEU A 631 44.54 11.35 4.52
N ARG A 632 44.73 10.59 3.43
CA ARG A 632 45.95 9.79 3.21
C ARG A 632 47.23 10.60 3.08
N ASN A 633 47.11 11.91 2.82
CA ASN A 633 48.24 12.82 2.64
C ASN A 633 48.37 13.78 3.83
N THR A 634 47.89 13.39 5.02
CA THR A 634 47.97 14.20 6.23
C THR A 634 48.45 13.36 7.42
N PHE A 635 48.94 14.04 8.45
CA PHE A 635 49.43 13.43 9.70
C PHE A 635 48.44 12.40 10.29
N LEU A 636 47.13 12.59 10.11
CA LEU A 636 46.09 11.68 10.61
C LEU A 636 46.22 10.25 10.06
N TYR A 637 46.66 10.08 8.81
CA TYR A 637 46.86 8.75 8.23
C TYR A 637 48.24 8.19 8.57
N GLU A 638 49.26 9.03 8.64
CA GLU A 638 50.62 8.65 9.04
C GLU A 638 50.64 8.11 10.47
N GLU A 639 50.08 8.90 11.40
CA GLU A 639 49.87 8.57 12.80
C GLU A 639 49.07 7.27 12.98
N LEU A 640 47.96 7.12 12.26
CA LEU A 640 47.13 5.90 12.31
C LEU A 640 47.88 4.68 11.75
N ASN A 641 48.65 4.86 10.67
CA ASN A 641 49.47 3.80 10.09
C ASN A 641 50.57 3.35 11.06
N GLU A 642 51.17 4.28 11.80
CA GLU A 642 52.13 3.96 12.86
C GLU A 642 51.50 3.15 13.99
N ILE A 643 50.34 3.56 14.53
CA ILE A 643 49.60 2.77 15.54
C ILE A 643 49.36 1.35 15.02
N VAL A 644 48.91 1.19 13.78
CA VAL A 644 48.61 -0.12 13.19
C VAL A 644 49.87 -0.98 13.06
N ILE A 645 51.00 -0.41 12.64
CA ILE A 645 52.29 -1.12 12.53
C ILE A 645 52.82 -1.51 13.91
N ASN A 646 52.80 -0.59 14.89
CA ASN A 646 53.26 -0.83 16.25
C ASN A 646 52.40 -1.91 16.94
N SER A 647 51.07 -1.84 16.77
CA SER A 647 50.12 -2.87 17.25
C SER A 647 50.32 -4.24 16.62
N CYS A 648 50.99 -4.33 15.47
CA CYS A 648 51.34 -5.59 14.83
C CYS A 648 52.72 -6.14 15.24
N SER A 649 53.56 -5.38 15.94
CA SER A 649 54.98 -5.69 16.20
C SER A 649 55.20 -7.11 16.76
N GLU A 650 54.54 -7.42 17.87
CA GLU A 650 54.61 -8.70 18.60
C GLU A 650 53.96 -9.88 17.84
N ILE A 651 53.07 -9.58 16.88
CA ILE A 651 52.28 -10.58 16.15
C ILE A 651 52.70 -10.74 14.68
N LYS A 652 53.78 -10.08 14.23
CA LYS A 652 54.27 -10.14 12.83
C LYS A 652 54.44 -11.58 12.30
N THR A 653 55.07 -12.46 13.07
CA THR A 653 55.28 -13.87 12.69
C THR A 653 53.96 -14.63 12.53
N ILE A 654 53.01 -14.40 13.45
CA ILE A 654 51.68 -15.01 13.43
C ILE A 654 50.86 -14.49 12.23
N ILE A 655 50.89 -13.17 11.97
CA ILE A 655 50.30 -12.53 10.79
C ILE A 655 50.86 -13.14 9.50
N ALA A 656 52.19 -13.32 9.40
CA ALA A 656 52.81 -13.92 8.22
C ALA A 656 52.37 -15.38 8.00
N SER A 657 52.28 -16.18 9.07
CA SER A 657 51.83 -17.58 8.98
C SER A 657 50.34 -17.74 8.63
N THR A 658 49.52 -16.72 8.89
CA THR A 658 48.06 -16.74 8.64
C THR A 658 47.62 -15.90 7.43
N ALA A 659 48.56 -15.22 6.76
CA ALA A 659 48.29 -14.43 5.58
C ALA A 659 47.91 -15.28 4.36
N ILE A 660 46.65 -15.22 3.94
CA ILE A 660 46.17 -15.89 2.72
C ILE A 660 46.31 -14.93 1.55
N ASN A 661 47.08 -15.29 0.53
CA ASN A 661 47.40 -14.43 -0.62
C ASN A 661 47.99 -13.06 -0.20
N ASN A 662 48.87 -13.05 0.81
CA ASN A 662 49.45 -11.86 1.43
C ASN A 662 48.41 -10.89 2.03
N LYS A 663 47.30 -11.41 2.57
CA LYS A 663 46.24 -10.61 3.21
C LYS A 663 45.83 -11.19 4.56
N VAL A 664 45.64 -10.30 5.54
CA VAL A 664 45.13 -10.64 6.88
C VAL A 664 44.00 -9.70 7.26
N VAL A 665 43.05 -10.22 8.03
CA VAL A 665 41.91 -9.50 8.59
C VAL A 665 42.15 -9.31 10.08
N LEU A 666 42.08 -8.07 10.55
CA LEU A 666 42.24 -7.74 11.96
C LEU A 666 40.97 -7.04 12.43
N GLN A 667 40.28 -7.63 13.41
CA GLN A 667 39.10 -7.02 14.01
C GLN A 667 39.52 -5.97 15.05
N ILE A 668 38.75 -4.89 15.16
CA ILE A 668 38.84 -3.87 16.20
C ILE A 668 37.48 -3.67 16.90
N PRO A 669 37.44 -3.28 18.18
CA PRO A 669 36.18 -2.98 18.87
C PRO A 669 35.42 -1.81 18.23
N SER A 670 34.09 -1.92 18.17
CA SER A 670 33.19 -0.94 17.54
C SER A 670 33.32 0.52 18.03
N LYS A 671 33.82 0.74 19.25
CA LYS A 671 34.14 2.09 19.78
C LYS A 671 35.19 2.86 18.94
N PHE A 672 35.94 2.15 18.08
CA PHE A 672 36.93 2.72 17.17
C PHE A 672 36.46 2.75 15.70
N ASP A 673 35.20 2.40 15.39
CA ASP A 673 34.68 2.30 14.01
C ASP A 673 34.90 3.57 13.17
N SER A 674 34.79 4.75 13.80
CA SER A 674 35.01 6.03 13.12
C SER A 674 36.44 6.22 12.60
N ILE A 675 37.45 5.56 13.17
CA ILE A 675 38.84 5.65 12.69
C ILE A 675 39.01 4.98 11.31
N LEU A 676 38.15 4.02 10.97
CA LEU A 676 38.15 3.33 9.67
C LEU A 676 37.74 4.24 8.50
N PHE A 677 37.24 5.46 8.79
CA PHE A 677 37.02 6.49 7.77
C PHE A 677 38.31 7.21 7.36
N ILE A 678 39.35 7.18 8.20
CA ILE A 678 40.70 7.69 7.88
C ILE A 678 41.45 6.63 7.07
N GLY A 679 41.53 5.40 7.58
CA GLY A 679 42.16 4.27 6.89
C GLY A 679 41.64 2.92 7.40
N ASN A 680 41.41 1.99 6.48
CA ASN A 680 40.97 0.62 6.78
C ASN A 680 41.81 -0.47 6.08
N VAL A 681 42.80 -0.08 5.28
CA VAL A 681 43.73 -0.98 4.60
C VAL A 681 45.14 -0.41 4.75
N PHE A 682 46.04 -1.21 5.32
CA PHE A 682 47.43 -0.84 5.62
C PHE A 682 48.38 -1.89 5.04
N LYS A 683 49.67 -1.53 4.92
CA LYS A 683 50.72 -2.46 4.50
C LYS A 683 51.68 -2.71 5.65
N LEU A 684 52.03 -3.97 5.84
CA LEU A 684 53.03 -4.42 6.81
C LEU A 684 54.09 -5.22 6.07
N SER A 685 55.33 -4.72 6.04
CA SER A 685 56.45 -5.45 5.45
C SER A 685 56.99 -6.48 6.44
N ILE A 686 57.07 -7.73 6.00
CA ILE A 686 57.59 -8.86 6.78
C ILE A 686 58.52 -9.67 5.89
N ASN A 687 59.80 -9.78 6.25
CA ASN A 687 60.81 -10.55 5.52
C ASN A 687 60.79 -10.28 4.00
N GLN A 688 60.86 -9.00 3.61
CA GLN A 688 60.81 -8.52 2.22
C GLN A 688 59.49 -8.80 1.46
N LYS A 689 58.41 -9.20 2.14
CA LYS A 689 57.06 -9.36 1.55
C LYS A 689 56.06 -8.40 2.19
N ASP A 690 55.32 -7.68 1.35
CA ASP A 690 54.20 -6.83 1.76
C ASP A 690 52.95 -7.68 2.09
N VAL A 691 52.53 -7.68 3.35
CA VAL A 691 51.22 -8.18 3.78
C VAL A 691 50.23 -7.02 3.87
N SER A 692 49.08 -7.15 3.21
CA SER A 692 47.99 -6.17 3.32
C SER A 692 47.09 -6.49 4.52
N LEU A 693 47.03 -5.56 5.48
CA LEU A 693 46.17 -5.64 6.65
C LEU A 693 44.82 -4.96 6.35
N PHE A 694 43.72 -5.67 6.62
CA PHE A 694 42.36 -5.14 6.51
C PHE A 694 41.76 -5.00 7.91
N LEU A 695 41.52 -3.75 8.34
CA LEU A 695 40.88 -3.49 9.63
C LEU A 695 39.37 -3.51 9.49
N LEU A 696 38.69 -4.26 10.37
CA LEU A 696 37.24 -4.37 10.43
C LEU A 696 36.71 -4.09 11.83
N SER A 697 35.67 -3.28 11.92
CA SER A 697 34.91 -3.08 13.14
C SER A 697 34.09 -4.33 13.47
N ALA A 698 34.20 -4.83 14.70
CA ALA A 698 33.47 -5.97 15.21
C ALA A 698 32.78 -5.64 16.55
N THR A 699 31.72 -6.38 16.89
CA THR A 699 30.95 -6.21 18.12
C THR A 699 30.98 -7.47 18.96
N GLY A 700 31.17 -7.28 20.28
CA GLY A 700 31.48 -8.32 21.25
C GLY A 700 32.69 -7.90 22.08
N ASP A 701 32.87 -8.53 23.24
CA ASP A 701 34.12 -8.38 24.00
C ASP A 701 35.29 -8.92 23.19
N THR A 702 36.51 -8.41 23.42
CA THR A 702 37.72 -8.85 22.71
C THR A 702 37.99 -10.35 22.86
N GLU A 703 37.42 -10.99 23.87
CA GLU A 703 37.39 -12.44 24.06
C GLU A 703 36.67 -13.19 22.92
N THR A 704 35.71 -12.56 22.24
CA THR A 704 34.99 -13.16 21.10
C THR A 704 35.78 -13.13 19.79
N PHE A 705 36.89 -12.38 19.73
CA PHE A 705 37.73 -12.29 18.55
C PHE A 705 38.68 -13.49 18.44
N ASN A 706 39.14 -13.79 17.22
CA ASN A 706 40.23 -14.77 17.02
C ASN A 706 41.51 -14.28 17.71
N SER A 707 42.43 -15.19 18.06
CA SER A 707 43.63 -14.90 18.87
C SER A 707 44.45 -13.72 18.32
N ILE A 708 44.63 -13.64 17.00
CA ILE A 708 45.38 -12.58 16.34
C ILE A 708 44.66 -11.24 16.45
N SER A 709 43.36 -11.20 16.19
CA SER A 709 42.56 -9.97 16.28
C SER A 709 42.36 -9.52 17.73
N ARG A 710 42.35 -10.45 18.70
CA ARG A 710 42.31 -10.15 20.14
C ARG A 710 43.58 -9.43 20.57
N ASN A 711 44.74 -9.99 20.25
CA ASN A 711 46.04 -9.39 20.58
C ASN A 711 46.21 -8.04 19.86
N PHE A 712 45.89 -7.98 18.56
CA PHE A 712 45.89 -6.71 17.82
C PHE A 712 44.95 -5.67 18.44
N SER A 713 43.71 -6.04 18.80
CA SER A 713 42.75 -5.13 19.42
C SER A 713 43.20 -4.59 20.77
N HIS A 714 43.89 -5.42 21.56
CA HIS A 714 44.46 -5.03 22.83
C HIS A 714 45.58 -4.00 22.61
N ASN A 715 46.57 -4.35 21.78
CA ASN A 715 47.72 -3.49 21.50
C ASN A 715 47.30 -2.19 20.80
N PHE A 716 46.33 -2.23 19.87
CA PHE A 716 45.75 -1.04 19.25
C PHE A 716 45.07 -0.11 20.27
N GLY A 717 44.35 -0.69 21.23
CA GLY A 717 43.75 0.07 22.33
C GLY A 717 44.77 0.64 23.32
N LEU A 718 45.95 0.02 23.45
CA LEU A 718 47.08 0.52 24.23
C LEU A 718 47.83 1.63 23.48
N HIS A 719 48.32 1.39 22.26
CA HIS A 719 49.09 2.39 21.50
C HIS A 719 48.30 3.67 21.19
N LEU A 720 46.97 3.58 21.01
CA LEU A 720 46.11 4.76 20.90
C LEU A 720 45.99 5.58 22.21
N LYS A 721 46.47 5.06 23.33
CA LYS A 721 46.46 5.69 24.67
C LYS A 721 47.84 5.88 25.31
N ALA A 722 48.88 5.22 24.79
CA ALA A 722 50.17 5.08 25.48
C ALA A 722 51.04 6.35 25.41
N GLU A 723 50.84 7.18 24.39
CA GLU A 723 51.65 8.38 24.14
C GLU A 723 50.77 9.61 23.99
N ASP A 724 51.17 10.70 24.65
CA ASP A 724 50.42 11.96 24.72
C ASP A 724 50.91 13.00 23.69
N THR A 725 51.36 12.54 22.52
CA THR A 725 51.84 13.39 21.42
C THR A 725 50.72 14.27 20.85
N ALA A 726 51.10 15.37 20.20
CA ALA A 726 50.14 16.31 19.62
C ALA A 726 49.39 15.68 18.41
N GLU A 727 50.09 14.84 17.67
CA GLU A 727 49.63 13.99 16.58
C GLU A 727 48.56 12.99 17.08
N ARG A 728 48.84 12.28 18.19
CA ARG A 728 47.91 11.29 18.78
C ARG A 728 46.65 11.97 19.30
N LYS A 729 46.79 13.14 19.95
CA LYS A 729 45.67 14.03 20.34
C LYS A 729 44.82 14.44 19.13
N GLY A 730 45.46 14.89 18.05
CA GLY A 730 44.80 15.25 16.80
C GLY A 730 44.04 14.07 16.17
N LEU A 731 44.60 12.87 16.18
CA LEU A 731 43.95 11.65 15.71
C LEU A 731 42.71 11.27 16.56
N ILE A 732 42.83 11.33 17.89
CA ILE A 732 41.71 11.07 18.81
C ILE A 732 40.60 12.11 18.61
N GLN A 733 40.94 13.39 18.42
CA GLN A 733 39.99 14.44 18.12
C GLN A 733 39.31 14.24 16.76
N ALA A 734 40.05 13.87 15.71
CA ALA A 734 39.47 13.50 14.40
C ALA A 734 38.49 12.32 14.52
N MET A 735 38.84 11.30 15.31
CA MET A 735 37.98 10.15 15.58
C MET A 735 36.66 10.55 16.25
N ARG A 736 36.67 11.56 17.14
CA ARG A 736 35.47 12.14 17.78
C ARG A 736 34.65 12.96 16.79
N LEU A 737 35.28 13.85 16.01
CA LEU A 737 34.61 14.65 14.97
C LEU A 737 33.89 13.76 13.93
N LEU A 738 34.46 12.61 13.59
CA LEU A 738 33.82 11.63 12.72
C LEU A 738 32.60 10.95 13.36
N GLN A 739 32.61 10.67 14.67
CA GLN A 739 31.45 10.14 15.40
C GLN A 739 30.32 11.16 15.48
N GLU A 740 30.64 12.42 15.78
CA GLU A 740 29.66 13.51 15.81
C GLU A 740 29.07 13.79 14.42
N TYR A 741 29.91 13.77 13.36
CA TYR A 741 29.42 13.87 11.99
C TYR A 741 28.44 12.72 11.66
N GLN A 742 28.76 11.48 12.01
CA GLN A 742 27.85 10.34 11.79
C GLN A 742 26.50 10.57 12.46
N LYS A 743 26.50 11.01 13.73
CA LYS A 743 25.27 11.29 14.50
C LYS A 743 24.44 12.43 13.91
N ASN A 744 25.09 13.53 13.53
CA ASN A 744 24.42 14.77 13.12
C ASN A 744 24.05 14.82 11.63
N SER A 745 24.66 13.98 10.77
CA SER A 745 24.45 14.03 9.32
C SER A 745 23.35 13.09 8.79
N ILE A 746 23.06 11.96 9.44
CA ILE A 746 22.14 10.94 8.89
C ILE A 746 20.71 11.50 8.69
N GLU A 747 20.09 12.04 9.74
CA GLU A 747 18.73 12.61 9.66
C GLU A 747 18.67 13.77 8.66
N TYR A 748 19.67 14.65 8.68
CA TYR A 748 19.69 15.83 7.81
C TYR A 748 19.85 15.43 6.33
N ILE A 749 20.77 14.51 6.02
CA ILE A 749 20.97 13.97 4.66
C ILE A 749 19.72 13.25 4.17
N ARG A 750 19.04 12.43 5.00
CA ARG A 750 17.74 11.83 4.66
C ARG A 750 16.74 12.92 4.30
N ASN A 751 16.52 13.88 5.19
CA ASN A 751 15.44 14.86 5.06
C ASN A 751 15.66 15.77 3.84
N ILE A 752 16.89 16.22 3.58
CA ILE A 752 17.20 17.00 2.37
C ILE A 752 17.15 16.15 1.08
N SER A 753 17.42 14.84 1.15
CA SER A 753 17.21 13.92 0.02
C SER A 753 15.74 13.76 -0.34
N ILE A 754 14.87 13.66 0.67
CA ILE A 754 13.41 13.63 0.50
C ILE A 754 12.91 14.93 -0.12
N ILE A 755 13.36 16.09 0.38
CA ILE A 755 13.03 17.41 -0.19
C ILE A 755 13.48 17.52 -1.66
N LEU A 756 14.71 17.14 -1.98
CA LEU A 756 15.22 17.19 -3.36
C LEU A 756 14.41 16.27 -4.28
N LEU A 757 14.06 15.07 -3.80
CA LEU A 757 13.23 14.13 -4.55
C LEU A 757 11.81 14.65 -4.76
N ASP A 758 11.18 15.29 -3.75
CA ASP A 758 9.88 15.94 -3.87
C ASP A 758 9.87 17.04 -4.94
N ARG A 759 10.89 17.91 -4.95
CA ARG A 759 11.03 18.96 -5.98
C ARG A 759 11.21 18.37 -7.38
N HIS A 760 11.98 17.29 -7.51
CA HIS A 760 12.15 16.59 -8.78
C HIS A 760 10.85 15.95 -9.25
N ILE A 761 10.13 15.25 -8.35
CA ILE A 761 8.83 14.65 -8.63
C ILE A 761 7.79 15.71 -9.02
N GLN A 762 7.77 16.87 -8.36
CA GLN A 762 6.88 17.97 -8.73
C GLN A 762 7.15 18.49 -10.14
N ASN A 763 8.43 18.63 -10.53
CA ASN A 763 8.77 19.05 -11.89
C ASN A 763 8.39 17.98 -12.93
N LEU A 764 8.48 16.69 -12.60
CA LEU A 764 7.96 15.60 -13.44
C LEU A 764 6.42 15.64 -13.56
N LEU A 765 5.70 15.85 -12.46
CA LEU A 765 4.23 16.00 -12.42
C LEU A 765 3.77 17.13 -13.34
N ILE A 766 4.42 18.29 -13.26
CA ILE A 766 4.13 19.44 -14.12
C ILE A 766 4.46 19.11 -15.58
N ALA A 767 5.61 18.49 -15.87
CA ALA A 767 5.99 18.13 -17.23
C ALA A 767 5.07 17.06 -17.85
N GLU A 768 4.61 16.05 -17.10
CA GLU A 768 3.68 15.02 -17.61
C GLU A 768 2.28 15.60 -17.90
N LYS A 769 1.84 16.62 -17.15
CA LYS A 769 0.65 17.43 -17.49
C LYS A 769 0.83 18.19 -18.82
N GLU A 770 2.05 18.65 -19.12
CA GLU A 770 2.37 19.43 -20.34
C GLU A 770 2.64 18.56 -21.59
N LYS A 771 3.03 17.29 -21.45
CA LYS A 771 3.75 16.54 -22.52
C LYS A 771 2.95 15.46 -23.27
N ASN A 772 1.71 15.17 -22.87
CA ASN A 772 0.94 14.04 -23.40
C ASN A 772 -0.23 14.45 -24.31
N LYS A 773 -0.12 14.17 -25.62
CA LYS A 773 -1.17 14.47 -26.61
C LYS A 773 -2.33 13.47 -26.66
N LEU A 774 -2.08 12.19 -26.37
CA LEU A 774 -3.07 11.11 -26.49
C LEU A 774 -3.56 10.63 -25.12
N THR A 775 -4.88 10.45 -25.01
CA THR A 775 -5.65 10.02 -23.83
C THR A 775 -6.70 8.99 -24.28
N PRO A 776 -7.38 8.25 -23.37
CA PRO A 776 -8.37 7.25 -23.76
C PRO A 776 -9.55 7.79 -24.57
N GLY A 777 -9.83 9.09 -24.53
CA GLY A 777 -10.83 9.72 -25.40
C GLY A 777 -10.48 9.60 -26.89
N HIS A 778 -9.18 9.54 -27.19
CA HIS A 778 -8.67 9.33 -28.55
C HIS A 778 -8.96 7.92 -29.08
N ILE A 779 -9.27 6.94 -28.22
CA ILE A 779 -9.62 5.57 -28.65
C ILE A 779 -10.82 5.59 -29.59
N LYS A 780 -11.85 6.41 -29.35
CA LYS A 780 -13.03 6.50 -30.22
C LYS A 780 -12.81 7.38 -31.46
N TYR A 781 -12.19 8.53 -31.26
CA TYR A 781 -12.24 9.65 -32.23
C TYR A 781 -10.97 9.82 -33.06
N TYR A 782 -9.83 9.29 -32.62
CA TYR A 782 -8.54 9.45 -33.29
C TYR A 782 -8.13 8.19 -34.06
N PHE A 783 -8.36 7.01 -33.47
CA PHE A 783 -8.12 5.73 -34.13
C PHE A 783 -9.40 5.22 -34.79
N SER A 784 -9.31 4.83 -36.06
CA SER A 784 -10.36 4.09 -36.74
C SER A 784 -10.43 2.64 -36.24
N ASP A 785 -11.55 1.95 -36.47
CA ASP A 785 -11.75 0.61 -35.89
C ASP A 785 -10.82 -0.46 -36.46
N HIS A 786 -10.32 -0.29 -37.70
CA HIS A 786 -9.35 -1.21 -38.30
C HIS A 786 -7.92 -1.02 -37.74
N GLU A 787 -7.59 0.16 -37.22
CA GLU A 787 -6.31 0.45 -36.56
C GLU A 787 -6.25 -0.07 -35.10
N LYS A 788 -7.37 -0.64 -34.61
CA LYS A 788 -7.50 -1.21 -33.26
C LYS A 788 -7.33 -2.72 -33.26
N LEU A 789 -6.73 -3.22 -32.18
CA LEU A 789 -6.58 -4.62 -31.86
C LEU A 789 -7.11 -4.86 -30.44
N ALA A 790 -8.11 -5.72 -30.28
CA ALA A 790 -8.57 -6.15 -28.97
C ALA A 790 -7.81 -7.42 -28.53
N ILE A 791 -7.35 -7.44 -27.28
CA ILE A 791 -6.76 -8.63 -26.66
C ILE A 791 -7.50 -8.90 -25.34
N GLY A 792 -8.21 -10.02 -25.28
CA GLY A 792 -9.01 -10.42 -24.12
C GLY A 792 -10.40 -10.92 -24.50
N ASN A 793 -11.33 -10.83 -23.55
CA ASN A 793 -12.73 -11.18 -23.79
C ASN A 793 -13.56 -9.91 -24.00
N ILE A 794 -14.26 -9.82 -25.12
CA ILE A 794 -15.09 -8.67 -25.49
C ILE A 794 -16.57 -9.03 -25.74
N ARG A 795 -16.94 -10.32 -25.62
CA ARG A 795 -18.23 -10.85 -26.11
C ARG A 795 -19.45 -10.22 -25.42
N ASP A 796 -19.33 -9.91 -24.13
CA ASP A 796 -20.41 -9.40 -23.29
C ASP A 796 -20.24 -7.92 -22.91
N MET A 797 -19.33 -7.19 -23.56
CA MET A 797 -18.98 -5.80 -23.21
C MET A 797 -19.70 -4.77 -24.09
N ASN A 798 -20.15 -3.66 -23.49
CA ASN A 798 -20.74 -2.56 -24.26
C ASN A 798 -19.65 -1.72 -24.97
N LEU A 799 -19.26 -2.19 -26.15
CA LEU A 799 -18.22 -1.62 -26.99
C LEU A 799 -18.58 -0.27 -27.66
N SER A 800 -19.82 0.25 -27.51
CA SER A 800 -20.33 1.42 -28.26
C SER A 800 -19.60 2.73 -28.01
N ASN A 801 -18.85 2.82 -26.91
CA ASN A 801 -18.00 3.96 -26.62
C ASN A 801 -16.60 3.83 -27.22
N VAL A 802 -16.10 2.62 -27.45
CA VAL A 802 -14.74 2.34 -27.91
C VAL A 802 -14.64 2.33 -29.45
N PHE A 803 -15.68 1.85 -30.11
CA PHE A 803 -15.73 1.64 -31.55
C PHE A 803 -16.80 2.51 -32.23
N GLN A 804 -16.61 2.82 -33.50
CA GLN A 804 -17.47 3.68 -34.30
C GLN A 804 -18.61 2.85 -34.91
N TYR A 805 -19.70 2.68 -34.14
CA TYR A 805 -20.91 2.00 -34.59
C TYR A 805 -21.39 2.51 -35.97
N LYS A 806 -21.27 1.69 -37.01
CA LYS A 806 -22.08 1.86 -38.22
C LYS A 806 -23.49 1.32 -37.97
N THR A 807 -24.47 2.09 -38.43
CA THR A 807 -25.88 2.00 -38.04
C THR A 807 -26.64 0.84 -38.68
N LYS A 808 -27.60 0.30 -37.91
CA LYS A 808 -28.89 -0.27 -38.34
C LYS A 808 -28.92 -1.07 -39.65
N GLY A 809 -29.08 -2.40 -39.53
CA GLY A 809 -29.82 -3.19 -40.52
C GLY A 809 -29.18 -4.49 -41.00
N SER A 810 -27.85 -4.62 -40.95
CA SER A 810 -27.14 -5.80 -41.44
C SER A 810 -26.52 -6.63 -40.31
N LYS A 811 -26.56 -7.96 -40.44
CA LYS A 811 -25.72 -8.90 -39.68
C LYS A 811 -24.28 -8.90 -40.22
N GLN A 812 -23.65 -7.72 -40.31
CA GLN A 812 -22.23 -7.67 -40.64
C GLN A 812 -21.41 -7.95 -39.38
N GLU A 813 -20.52 -8.93 -39.48
CA GLU A 813 -19.56 -9.23 -38.43
C GLU A 813 -18.72 -7.99 -38.11
N ILE A 814 -18.38 -7.83 -36.83
CA ILE A 814 -17.54 -6.73 -36.37
C ILE A 814 -16.16 -6.93 -37.03
N GLY A 815 -15.78 -6.01 -37.93
CA GLY A 815 -14.46 -5.98 -38.58
C GLY A 815 -13.31 -5.60 -37.64
N LEU A 816 -13.32 -6.12 -36.42
CA LEU A 816 -12.36 -5.89 -35.36
C LEU A 816 -11.50 -7.15 -35.19
N ASP A 817 -10.19 -7.01 -35.32
CA ASP A 817 -9.27 -8.04 -34.88
C ASP A 817 -9.34 -8.18 -33.36
N ASN A 818 -9.74 -9.37 -32.91
CA ASN A 818 -9.80 -9.74 -31.50
C ASN A 818 -9.10 -11.08 -31.27
N TYR A 819 -8.21 -11.12 -30.27
CA TYR A 819 -7.54 -12.33 -29.82
C TYR A 819 -7.82 -12.57 -28.34
N SER A 820 -8.00 -13.83 -27.94
CA SER A 820 -7.78 -14.18 -26.53
C SER A 820 -6.28 -14.09 -26.20
N PHE A 821 -5.94 -13.85 -24.93
CA PHE A 821 -4.54 -13.84 -24.47
C PHE A 821 -3.76 -15.10 -24.90
N GLY A 822 -4.38 -16.29 -24.76
CA GLY A 822 -3.76 -17.55 -25.15
C GLY A 822 -3.44 -17.65 -26.64
N GLN A 823 -4.38 -17.27 -27.51
CA GLN A 823 -4.14 -17.24 -28.97
C GLN A 823 -3.02 -16.25 -29.33
N PHE A 824 -3.00 -15.08 -28.67
CA PHE A 824 -1.98 -14.07 -28.95
C PHE A 824 -0.57 -14.54 -28.55
N LEU A 825 -0.43 -15.14 -27.37
CA LEU A 825 0.84 -15.71 -26.89
C LEU A 825 1.31 -16.88 -27.76
N GLN A 826 0.38 -17.72 -28.26
CA GLN A 826 0.70 -18.77 -29.21
C GLN A 826 1.31 -18.18 -30.49
N SER A 827 0.72 -17.11 -31.03
CA SER A 827 1.29 -16.39 -32.19
C SER A 827 2.64 -15.76 -31.90
N MET A 828 2.85 -15.18 -30.71
CA MET A 828 4.17 -14.68 -30.28
C MET A 828 5.22 -15.79 -30.23
N HIS A 829 4.85 -16.95 -29.67
CA HIS A 829 5.75 -18.10 -29.56
C HIS A 829 6.14 -18.61 -30.94
N TYR A 830 5.17 -18.82 -31.84
CA TYR A 830 5.43 -19.21 -33.23
C TYR A 830 6.26 -18.17 -34.00
N PHE A 831 6.15 -16.88 -33.70
CA PHE A 831 7.01 -15.85 -34.29
C PHE A 831 8.48 -15.97 -33.85
N GLU A 832 8.74 -16.11 -32.54
CA GLU A 832 10.13 -16.26 -32.06
C GLU A 832 10.73 -17.62 -32.48
N GLU A 833 9.93 -18.70 -32.49
CA GLU A 833 10.34 -20.00 -33.03
C GLU A 833 10.65 -19.95 -34.54
N ALA A 834 9.76 -19.37 -35.37
CA ALA A 834 9.99 -19.24 -36.81
C ALA A 834 11.26 -18.42 -37.10
N LYS A 835 11.51 -17.37 -36.32
CA LYS A 835 12.72 -16.54 -36.40
C LYS A 835 13.97 -17.33 -36.00
N HIS A 836 13.89 -18.16 -34.97
CA HIS A 836 14.97 -19.06 -34.57
C HIS A 836 15.27 -20.11 -35.65
N ASP A 837 14.25 -20.78 -36.16
CA ASP A 837 14.37 -21.85 -37.16
C ASP A 837 14.94 -21.33 -38.49
N LEU A 838 14.52 -20.15 -38.94
CA LEU A 838 15.08 -19.48 -40.12
C LEU A 838 16.55 -19.09 -39.90
N ASN A 839 16.90 -18.50 -38.75
CA ASN A 839 18.28 -18.10 -38.46
C ASN A 839 19.23 -19.32 -38.37
N SER A 840 18.81 -20.38 -37.67
CA SER A 840 19.57 -21.63 -37.58
C SER A 840 19.85 -22.23 -38.97
N ARG A 841 18.83 -22.29 -39.84
CA ARG A 841 18.98 -22.76 -41.23
C ARG A 841 19.88 -21.86 -42.07
N ARG A 842 19.83 -20.54 -41.90
CA ARG A 842 20.74 -19.59 -42.58
C ARG A 842 22.19 -19.76 -42.14
N ASP A 843 22.45 -19.96 -40.84
CA ASP A 843 23.82 -20.17 -40.36
C ASP A 843 24.39 -21.53 -40.79
N VAL A 844 23.55 -22.54 -40.95
CA VAL A 844 23.91 -23.80 -41.62
C VAL A 844 24.22 -23.57 -43.11
N LEU A 845 23.37 -22.85 -43.86
CA LEU A 845 23.59 -22.59 -45.29
C LEU A 845 24.83 -21.75 -45.58
N LYS A 846 25.15 -20.74 -44.76
CA LYS A 846 26.40 -19.98 -44.85
C LYS A 846 27.62 -20.90 -44.76
N LYS A 847 27.66 -21.80 -43.77
CA LYS A 847 28.73 -22.80 -43.64
C LYS A 847 28.82 -23.73 -44.85
N VAL A 848 27.69 -24.12 -45.46
CA VAL A 848 27.66 -24.94 -46.68
C VAL A 848 28.19 -24.15 -47.90
N LEU A 849 27.79 -22.88 -48.06
CA LEU A 849 28.31 -21.99 -49.09
C LEU A 849 29.82 -21.74 -48.94
N ASP A 850 30.30 -21.56 -47.71
CA ASP A 850 31.73 -21.41 -47.40
C ASP A 850 32.55 -22.67 -47.76
N LEU A 851 31.97 -23.87 -47.60
CA LEU A 851 32.62 -25.11 -48.03
C LEU A 851 32.61 -25.25 -49.56
N LEU A 852 31.50 -24.94 -50.22
CA LEU A 852 31.41 -24.91 -51.69
C LEU A 852 32.42 -23.92 -52.31
N ASN A 853 32.64 -22.77 -51.68
CA ASN A 853 33.61 -21.76 -52.11
C ASN A 853 35.08 -22.19 -51.92
N LYS A 854 35.35 -23.17 -51.04
CA LYS A 854 36.69 -23.74 -50.78
C LYS A 854 37.08 -24.86 -51.75
N PHE A 855 36.20 -25.27 -52.66
CA PHE A 855 36.54 -26.24 -53.71
C PHE A 855 37.51 -25.62 -54.72
N SER A 856 38.33 -26.47 -55.35
CA SER A 856 39.32 -26.06 -56.35
C SER A 856 38.66 -25.49 -57.61
N GLU A 857 39.38 -24.60 -58.33
CA GLU A 857 38.93 -24.02 -59.60
C GLU A 857 38.46 -25.08 -60.61
N LYS A 858 39.16 -26.23 -60.69
CA LYS A 858 38.80 -27.37 -61.55
C LYS A 858 37.43 -27.99 -61.21
N LEU A 859 36.98 -27.91 -59.96
CA LEU A 859 35.64 -28.37 -59.56
C LEU A 859 34.58 -27.27 -59.78
N LYS A 860 34.93 -26.00 -59.52
CA LYS A 860 34.05 -24.83 -59.75
C LYS A 860 33.71 -24.60 -61.22
N SER A 861 34.61 -24.96 -62.13
CA SER A 861 34.36 -24.84 -63.57
C SER A 861 33.29 -25.79 -64.09
N THR A 862 33.02 -26.90 -63.39
CA THR A 862 32.03 -27.92 -63.78
C THR A 862 30.60 -27.39 -63.74
N GLU A 863 29.78 -27.87 -64.69
CA GLU A 863 28.37 -27.50 -64.78
C GLU A 863 27.56 -28.00 -63.56
N LYS A 864 27.89 -29.18 -63.02
CA LYS A 864 27.30 -29.72 -61.78
C LYS A 864 27.53 -28.80 -60.57
N TRP A 865 28.75 -28.30 -60.35
CA TRP A 865 29.01 -27.36 -59.25
C TRP A 865 28.23 -26.07 -59.45
N LYS A 866 28.28 -25.48 -60.66
CA LYS A 866 27.56 -24.23 -60.99
C LYS A 866 26.06 -24.37 -60.72
N SER A 867 25.45 -25.46 -61.18
CA SER A 867 24.03 -25.75 -60.97
C SER A 867 23.68 -25.92 -59.49
N TYR A 868 24.46 -26.72 -58.74
CA TYR A 868 24.19 -26.94 -57.31
C TYR A 868 24.42 -25.68 -56.47
N TYR A 869 25.50 -24.95 -56.69
CA TYR A 869 25.79 -23.67 -56.04
C TYR A 869 24.71 -22.62 -56.31
N GLN A 870 24.20 -22.54 -57.55
CA GLN A 870 23.06 -21.68 -57.87
C GLN A 870 21.80 -22.07 -57.09
N ILE A 871 21.47 -23.37 -56.97
CA ILE A 871 20.30 -23.83 -56.21
C ILE A 871 20.44 -23.50 -54.71
N ILE A 872 21.60 -23.77 -54.10
CA ILE A 872 21.85 -23.45 -52.68
C ILE A 872 21.79 -21.93 -52.45
N LYS A 873 22.40 -21.13 -53.32
CA LYS A 873 22.38 -19.66 -53.24
C LYS A 873 20.96 -19.07 -53.46
N GLN A 874 20.18 -19.65 -54.37
CA GLN A 874 18.77 -19.30 -54.55
C GLN A 874 17.95 -19.64 -53.30
N PHE A 875 18.19 -20.80 -52.68
CA PHE A 875 17.51 -21.20 -51.46
C PHE A 875 17.85 -20.30 -50.26
N ASP A 876 19.13 -19.97 -50.06
CA ASP A 876 19.57 -19.01 -49.04
C ASP A 876 18.92 -17.63 -49.26
N ASN A 877 18.92 -17.12 -50.50
CA ASN A 877 18.23 -15.88 -50.86
C ASN A 877 16.73 -15.92 -50.52
N MET A 878 16.04 -17.04 -50.82
CA MET A 878 14.60 -17.18 -50.55
C MET A 878 14.26 -17.20 -49.06
N ILE A 879 15.06 -17.89 -48.22
CA ILE A 879 14.84 -17.89 -46.76
C ILE A 879 15.43 -16.66 -46.05
N SER A 880 16.18 -15.83 -46.78
CA SER A 880 16.88 -14.67 -46.24
C SER A 880 16.02 -13.41 -46.10
N VAL A 881 14.84 -13.40 -46.71
CA VAL A 881 13.89 -12.27 -46.65
C VAL A 881 13.28 -12.10 -45.25
N PRO A 882 12.76 -10.91 -44.88
CA PRO A 882 12.00 -10.73 -43.65
C PRO A 882 10.77 -11.63 -43.58
N ILE A 883 10.35 -12.04 -42.38
CA ILE A 883 9.16 -12.91 -42.18
C ILE A 883 7.90 -12.28 -42.81
N SER A 884 7.74 -10.95 -42.77
CA SER A 884 6.64 -10.22 -43.41
C SER A 884 6.57 -10.39 -44.94
N SER A 885 7.64 -10.85 -45.59
CA SER A 885 7.70 -11.07 -47.04
C SER A 885 7.37 -12.50 -47.49
N PHE A 886 7.07 -13.42 -46.57
CA PHE A 886 6.70 -14.80 -46.92
C PHE A 886 5.22 -14.89 -47.30
N ASP A 887 4.95 -15.16 -48.57
CA ASP A 887 3.62 -15.51 -49.08
C ASP A 887 3.53 -17.01 -49.43
N ASN A 888 2.34 -17.46 -49.84
CA ASN A 888 2.14 -18.85 -50.24
C ASN A 888 2.95 -19.25 -51.49
N LYS A 889 3.28 -18.31 -52.38
CA LYS A 889 4.13 -18.59 -53.55
C LYS A 889 5.57 -18.84 -53.12
N LEU A 890 6.15 -17.98 -52.28
CA LEU A 890 7.50 -18.12 -51.77
C LEU A 890 7.64 -19.37 -50.89
N LEU A 891 6.69 -19.65 -50.00
CA LEU A 891 6.67 -20.90 -49.21
C LEU A 891 6.65 -22.16 -50.10
N ASN A 892 5.89 -22.15 -51.19
CA ASN A 892 5.89 -23.23 -52.17
C ASN A 892 7.23 -23.33 -52.92
N LEU A 893 7.82 -22.20 -53.35
CA LEU A 893 9.14 -22.18 -54.02
C LEU A 893 10.27 -22.68 -53.10
N ILE A 894 10.26 -22.28 -51.82
CA ILE A 894 11.17 -22.78 -50.79
C ILE A 894 11.02 -24.29 -50.62
N SER A 895 9.78 -24.80 -50.53
CA SER A 895 9.51 -26.24 -50.46
C SER A 895 10.02 -26.99 -51.70
N ILE A 896 9.76 -26.49 -52.91
CA ILE A 896 10.22 -27.09 -54.17
C ILE A 896 11.75 -27.11 -54.22
N SER A 897 12.39 -25.98 -53.88
CA SER A 897 13.86 -25.85 -53.88
C SER A 897 14.52 -26.76 -52.83
N SER A 898 13.98 -26.81 -51.62
CA SER A 898 14.43 -27.71 -50.56
C SER A 898 14.31 -29.19 -50.96
N ASN A 899 13.18 -29.60 -51.55
CA ASN A 899 13.01 -30.95 -52.08
C ASN A 899 13.95 -31.26 -53.27
N LYS A 900 14.29 -30.25 -54.09
CA LYS A 900 15.28 -30.39 -55.17
C LYS A 900 16.68 -30.60 -54.61
N ILE A 901 17.07 -29.83 -53.57
CA ILE A 901 18.34 -30.01 -52.84
C ILE A 901 18.42 -31.42 -52.26
N LYS A 902 17.38 -31.86 -51.53
CA LYS A 902 17.32 -33.22 -50.97
C LYS A 902 17.51 -34.30 -52.06
N LYS A 903 16.71 -34.26 -53.12
CA LYS A 903 16.80 -35.26 -54.21
C LYS A 903 18.16 -35.29 -54.92
N LEU A 904 18.94 -34.21 -54.87
CA LEU A 904 20.31 -34.18 -55.40
C LEU A 904 21.32 -34.76 -54.40
N VAL A 905 21.16 -34.50 -53.10
CA VAL A 905 21.98 -35.10 -52.03
C VAL A 905 21.73 -36.60 -51.93
N ASP A 906 20.47 -37.04 -51.79
CA ASP A 906 20.10 -38.47 -51.68
C ASP A 906 20.64 -39.33 -52.86
N LYS A 907 20.82 -38.74 -54.05
CA LYS A 907 21.33 -39.43 -55.26
C LYS A 907 22.86 -39.49 -55.38
N GLU A 908 23.59 -38.63 -54.68
CA GLU A 908 25.06 -38.51 -54.75
C GLU A 908 25.75 -38.69 -53.38
N GLU A 909 25.02 -38.97 -52.30
CA GLU A 909 25.54 -39.08 -50.92
C GLU A 909 26.72 -40.07 -50.77
N TYR A 910 26.74 -41.12 -51.59
CA TYR A 910 27.73 -42.21 -51.58
C TYR A 910 28.53 -42.31 -52.89
N LYS A 911 28.75 -41.17 -53.58
CA LYS A 911 29.50 -41.11 -54.85
C LYS A 911 30.60 -40.06 -54.75
N ASP A 912 31.69 -40.25 -55.51
CA ASP A 912 32.78 -39.27 -55.68
C ASP A 912 32.38 -38.04 -56.53
N GLY A 913 31.11 -37.65 -56.44
CA GLY A 913 30.57 -36.43 -57.01
C GLY A 913 30.79 -35.22 -56.09
N ILE A 914 30.61 -34.04 -56.66
CA ILE A 914 30.79 -32.74 -56.00
C ILE A 914 29.88 -32.61 -54.77
N ILE A 915 28.68 -33.20 -54.82
CA ILE A 915 27.71 -33.20 -53.72
C ILE A 915 28.10 -34.21 -52.63
N GLY A 916 28.59 -35.40 -53.02
CA GLY A 916 29.10 -36.41 -52.07
C GLY A 916 30.35 -35.93 -51.31
N LEU A 917 31.30 -35.31 -52.01
CA LEU A 917 32.50 -34.70 -51.40
C LEU A 917 32.14 -33.59 -50.39
N LEU A 918 31.20 -32.71 -50.74
CA LEU A 918 30.69 -31.67 -49.84
C LEU A 918 30.06 -32.29 -48.59
N HIS A 919 29.31 -33.39 -48.77
CA HIS A 919 28.60 -34.04 -47.69
C HIS A 919 29.53 -34.81 -46.73
N ALA A 920 30.53 -35.51 -47.27
CA ALA A 920 31.58 -36.15 -46.48
C ALA A 920 32.35 -35.12 -45.63
N GLU A 921 32.72 -33.98 -46.24
CA GLU A 921 33.41 -32.89 -45.54
C GLU A 921 32.52 -32.19 -44.50
N TRP A 922 31.21 -32.07 -44.76
CA TRP A 922 30.23 -31.57 -43.78
C TRP A 922 30.12 -32.51 -42.57
N LYS A 923 29.94 -33.81 -42.81
CA LYS A 923 29.89 -34.85 -41.76
C LYS A 923 31.18 -34.87 -40.93
N ARG A 924 32.35 -34.72 -41.57
CA ARG A 924 33.66 -34.66 -40.90
C ARG A 924 33.79 -33.45 -39.96
N ARG A 925 33.24 -32.29 -40.33
CA ARG A 925 33.34 -31.04 -39.55
C ARG A 925 32.24 -30.85 -38.50
N ASN A 926 31.13 -31.58 -38.60
CA ASN A 926 29.97 -31.44 -37.71
C ASN A 926 29.48 -32.82 -37.19
N PRO A 927 30.32 -33.59 -36.48
CA PRO A 927 30.02 -34.98 -36.11
C PRO A 927 28.81 -35.15 -35.17
N GLU A 928 28.47 -34.14 -34.37
CA GLU A 928 27.34 -34.23 -33.44
C GLU A 928 25.96 -34.15 -34.13
N ASN A 929 25.90 -33.63 -35.36
CA ASN A 929 24.65 -33.48 -36.13
C ASN A 929 24.34 -34.69 -37.05
N GLN A 930 24.90 -35.87 -36.75
CA GLN A 930 24.84 -37.05 -37.63
C GLN A 930 23.42 -37.58 -37.92
N LYS A 931 22.44 -37.36 -37.04
CA LYS A 931 21.07 -37.90 -37.19
C LYS A 931 20.08 -36.94 -37.86
N GLU A 932 20.37 -35.64 -37.90
CA GLU A 932 19.50 -34.61 -38.46
C GLU A 932 20.33 -33.61 -39.26
N ILE A 933 20.49 -33.85 -40.56
CA ILE A 933 21.31 -32.99 -41.41
C ILE A 933 20.42 -31.87 -41.99
N TYR A 934 20.25 -30.83 -41.17
CA TYR A 934 19.32 -29.72 -41.36
C TYR A 934 19.38 -29.00 -42.73
N PHE A 935 20.50 -29.06 -43.48
CA PHE A 935 20.65 -28.32 -44.74
C PHE A 935 19.89 -28.92 -45.94
N PHE A 936 19.62 -30.24 -45.91
CA PHE A 936 18.82 -30.92 -46.95
C PHE A 936 17.57 -31.60 -46.39
N THR A 937 17.31 -31.48 -45.08
CA THR A 937 16.01 -31.84 -44.50
C THR A 937 14.91 -30.99 -45.17
N PRO A 938 13.84 -31.59 -45.72
CA PRO A 938 12.80 -30.85 -46.44
C PRO A 938 12.20 -29.73 -45.58
N PHE A 939 11.91 -28.60 -46.20
CA PHE A 939 11.18 -27.49 -45.56
C PHE A 939 9.73 -27.87 -45.21
N LEU A 940 9.21 -28.96 -45.81
CA LEU A 940 7.94 -29.61 -45.48
C LEU A 940 8.14 -31.12 -45.39
N SER A 941 7.81 -31.72 -44.25
CA SER A 941 7.57 -33.16 -44.16
C SER A 941 6.17 -33.49 -44.72
N LEU A 942 6.13 -34.32 -45.77
CA LEU A 942 4.86 -34.81 -46.34
C LEU A 942 4.22 -35.94 -45.50
N GLN A 943 4.93 -36.45 -44.49
CA GLN A 943 4.46 -37.48 -43.57
C GLN A 943 4.21 -36.84 -42.20
N GLY A 944 2.97 -36.94 -41.74
CA GLY A 944 2.45 -36.15 -40.64
C GLY A 944 3.05 -36.52 -39.28
N SER A 945 3.78 -35.58 -38.69
CA SER A 945 3.75 -35.40 -37.23
C SER A 945 3.48 -33.92 -36.93
N ILE A 946 2.59 -33.66 -35.98
CA ILE A 946 2.02 -32.32 -35.72
C ILE A 946 3.05 -31.37 -35.07
N LYS A 947 4.22 -31.87 -34.65
CA LYS A 947 5.18 -31.15 -33.80
C LYS A 947 6.13 -30.19 -34.55
N GLU A 948 6.32 -30.32 -35.86
CA GLU A 948 7.38 -29.59 -36.59
C GLU A 948 6.89 -28.86 -37.85
N ASN A 949 5.68 -28.32 -37.83
CA ASN A 949 5.18 -27.57 -38.99
C ASN A 949 5.74 -26.13 -39.03
N VAL A 950 7.01 -26.00 -39.42
CA VAL A 950 7.71 -24.71 -39.60
C VAL A 950 6.94 -23.77 -40.53
N VAL A 951 6.25 -24.30 -41.55
CA VAL A 951 5.41 -23.49 -42.45
C VAL A 951 4.16 -22.94 -41.75
N LEU A 952 3.55 -23.68 -40.81
CA LEU A 952 2.48 -23.14 -39.96
C LEU A 952 3.03 -22.02 -39.06
N LYS A 953 4.18 -22.23 -38.41
CA LYS A 953 4.83 -21.22 -37.55
C LYS A 953 5.11 -19.94 -38.34
N ILE A 954 5.70 -20.06 -39.53
CA ILE A 954 5.97 -18.93 -40.42
C ILE A 954 4.66 -18.25 -40.83
N ARG A 955 3.63 -19.00 -41.29
CA ARG A 955 2.33 -18.41 -41.68
C ARG A 955 1.69 -17.61 -40.55
N THR A 956 1.59 -18.18 -39.34
CA THR A 956 1.04 -17.46 -38.18
C THR A 956 1.89 -16.26 -37.79
N ALA A 957 3.22 -16.33 -37.93
CA ALA A 957 4.11 -15.19 -37.74
C ALA A 957 3.88 -14.08 -38.80
N CYS A 958 3.69 -14.44 -40.07
CA CYS A 958 3.35 -13.50 -41.15
C CYS A 958 2.00 -12.82 -40.89
N GLU A 959 0.97 -13.61 -40.57
CA GLU A 959 -0.37 -13.12 -40.23
C GLU A 959 -0.33 -12.16 -39.03
N LEU A 960 0.50 -12.46 -38.02
CA LEU A 960 0.71 -11.59 -36.86
C LEU A 960 1.34 -10.25 -37.26
N ILE A 961 2.42 -10.26 -38.06
CA ILE A 961 3.10 -9.03 -38.50
C ILE A 961 2.19 -8.20 -39.40
N ILE A 962 1.58 -8.80 -40.44
CA ILE A 962 0.72 -8.11 -41.40
C ILE A 962 -0.47 -7.45 -40.68
N LYS A 963 -1.04 -8.13 -39.67
CA LYS A 963 -2.07 -7.51 -38.83
C LYS A 963 -1.51 -6.36 -38.01
N PHE A 964 -0.33 -6.50 -37.40
CA PHE A 964 0.28 -5.46 -36.56
C PHE A 964 0.70 -4.20 -37.33
N ASP A 965 1.22 -4.33 -38.54
CA ASP A 965 1.60 -3.20 -39.40
C ASP A 965 0.39 -2.30 -39.74
N GLN A 966 -0.84 -2.83 -39.60
CA GLN A 966 -2.09 -2.11 -39.80
C GLN A 966 -2.67 -1.52 -38.50
N LYS A 967 -2.06 -1.76 -37.32
CA LYS A 967 -2.55 -1.27 -36.02
C LYS A 967 -1.77 -0.05 -35.55
N LYS A 968 -2.45 0.79 -34.79
CA LYS A 968 -1.87 1.92 -34.01
C LYS A 968 -2.29 1.90 -32.54
N CYS A 969 -3.26 1.06 -32.20
CA CYS A 969 -3.91 0.99 -30.89
C CYS A 969 -4.18 -0.47 -30.48
N ILE A 970 -3.74 -0.84 -29.28
CA ILE A 970 -4.01 -2.14 -28.65
C ILE A 970 -4.83 -1.89 -27.40
N LEU A 971 -5.92 -2.65 -27.26
CA LEU A 971 -6.88 -2.56 -26.18
C LEU A 971 -6.89 -3.88 -25.40
N PHE A 972 -6.38 -3.86 -24.17
CA PHE A 972 -6.48 -5.01 -23.28
C PHE A 972 -7.81 -5.03 -22.54
N PHE A 973 -8.52 -6.16 -22.65
CA PHE A 973 -9.77 -6.47 -21.96
C PHE A 973 -9.58 -7.70 -21.04
N PRO A 974 -8.86 -7.54 -19.91
CA PRO A 974 -8.61 -8.62 -18.97
C PRO A 974 -9.90 -9.12 -18.30
N GLU A 975 -9.90 -10.37 -17.86
CA GLU A 975 -11.00 -10.97 -17.10
C GLU A 975 -10.65 -10.95 -15.60
N GLY A 976 -11.50 -10.31 -14.80
CA GLY A 976 -11.24 -9.81 -13.43
C GLY A 976 -10.88 -10.79 -12.30
N ALA A 977 -10.41 -11.99 -12.58
CA ALA A 977 -10.05 -13.00 -11.59
C ALA A 977 -8.86 -13.90 -12.00
N LYS A 978 -8.08 -13.51 -13.02
CA LYS A 978 -7.04 -14.35 -13.62
C LYS A 978 -5.65 -13.71 -13.54
N ASP A 979 -4.93 -13.96 -12.44
CA ASP A 979 -3.57 -13.45 -12.18
C ASP A 979 -2.60 -13.72 -13.35
N HIS A 980 -2.73 -14.88 -14.02
CA HIS A 980 -1.91 -15.20 -15.18
C HIS A 980 -2.09 -14.21 -16.34
N GLN A 981 -3.27 -13.62 -16.55
CA GLN A 981 -3.48 -12.65 -17.62
C GLN A 981 -2.68 -11.36 -17.40
N ILE A 982 -2.40 -10.98 -16.15
CA ILE A 982 -1.57 -9.82 -15.82
C ILE A 982 -0.11 -10.05 -16.24
N ASN A 983 0.43 -11.24 -15.96
CA ASN A 983 1.76 -11.64 -16.45
C ASN A 983 1.80 -11.71 -17.98
N GLN A 984 0.76 -12.26 -18.60
CA GLN A 984 0.62 -12.30 -20.06
C GLN A 984 0.58 -10.90 -20.68
N MET A 985 -0.09 -9.92 -20.07
CA MET A 985 -0.05 -8.52 -20.51
C MET A 985 1.37 -7.95 -20.51
N PHE A 986 2.21 -8.28 -19.51
CA PHE A 986 3.61 -7.85 -19.48
C PHE A 986 4.48 -8.53 -20.54
N GLU A 987 4.29 -9.84 -20.76
CA GLU A 987 4.98 -10.58 -21.84
C GLU A 987 4.63 -9.99 -23.22
N ILE A 988 3.34 -9.68 -23.43
CA ILE A 988 2.83 -9.08 -24.66
C ILE A 988 3.41 -7.67 -24.86
N ASP A 989 3.36 -6.79 -23.84
CA ASP A 989 3.92 -5.43 -23.91
C ASP A 989 5.44 -5.43 -24.17
N ALA A 990 6.20 -6.34 -23.53
CA ALA A 990 7.63 -6.52 -23.78
C ALA A 990 7.92 -6.99 -25.21
N PHE A 991 7.12 -7.93 -25.73
CA PHE A 991 7.22 -8.39 -27.12
C PHE A 991 6.88 -7.30 -28.14
N ILE A 992 5.83 -6.50 -27.86
CA ILE A 992 5.44 -5.35 -28.68
C ILE A 992 6.59 -4.36 -28.77
N LYS A 993 7.08 -3.86 -27.62
CA LYS A 993 8.18 -2.87 -27.55
C LYS A 993 9.50 -3.36 -28.17
N LYS A 994 9.70 -4.68 -28.28
CA LYS A 994 10.87 -5.30 -28.92
C LYS A 994 10.78 -5.33 -30.45
N ASN A 995 9.57 -5.45 -31.01
CA ASN A 995 9.37 -5.74 -32.44
C ASN A 995 8.58 -4.66 -33.20
N PHE A 996 7.83 -3.78 -32.52
CA PHE A 996 6.95 -2.77 -33.11
C PHE A 996 7.02 -1.44 -32.34
N ASN A 997 7.35 -0.34 -33.02
CA ASN A 997 7.75 0.92 -32.35
C ASN A 997 6.64 1.98 -32.18
N GLU A 998 5.43 1.78 -32.72
CA GLU A 998 4.41 2.85 -32.83
C GLU A 998 3.04 2.52 -32.18
N LEU A 999 2.94 1.42 -31.44
CA LEU A 999 1.66 0.92 -30.92
C LEU A 999 1.30 1.54 -29.56
N ASN A 1000 0.15 2.21 -29.50
CA ASN A 1000 -0.41 2.76 -28.27
C ASN A 1000 -1.18 1.68 -27.52
N VAL A 1001 -0.79 1.38 -26.29
CA VAL A 1001 -1.43 0.34 -25.46
C VAL A 1001 -2.35 0.99 -24.43
N PHE A 1002 -3.62 0.59 -24.41
CA PHE A 1002 -4.61 0.98 -23.40
C PHE A 1002 -5.16 -0.24 -22.64
N VAL A 1003 -5.51 -0.04 -21.38
CA VAL A 1003 -5.95 -1.10 -20.47
C VAL A 1003 -7.33 -0.80 -19.92
N GLU A 1004 -8.28 -1.70 -20.12
CA GLU A 1004 -9.61 -1.62 -19.52
C GLU A 1004 -9.55 -2.11 -18.05
N THR A 1005 -10.18 -1.37 -17.12
CA THR A 1005 -10.08 -1.59 -15.66
C THR A 1005 -11.41 -1.87 -14.94
N HIS A 1006 -12.52 -2.09 -15.63
CA HIS A 1006 -13.83 -2.22 -14.96
C HIS A 1006 -13.99 -3.51 -14.14
N VAL A 1007 -13.20 -4.55 -14.45
CA VAL A 1007 -13.22 -5.85 -13.76
C VAL A 1007 -11.96 -6.15 -12.94
N LEU A 1008 -10.92 -5.33 -13.04
CA LEU A 1008 -9.66 -5.59 -12.34
C LEU A 1008 -9.75 -5.24 -10.84
N SER A 1009 -9.17 -6.10 -10.01
CA SER A 1009 -9.00 -5.86 -8.57
C SER A 1009 -7.98 -4.75 -8.29
N GLU A 1010 -7.97 -4.19 -7.08
CA GLU A 1010 -6.93 -3.23 -6.67
C GLU A 1010 -5.52 -3.85 -6.82
N ASP A 1011 -5.30 -5.08 -6.37
CA ASP A 1011 -4.00 -5.77 -6.44
C ASP A 1011 -3.50 -5.96 -7.89
N HIS A 1012 -4.41 -6.27 -8.83
CA HIS A 1012 -4.06 -6.38 -10.25
C HIS A 1012 -3.69 -5.02 -10.87
N ILE A 1013 -4.34 -3.95 -10.43
CA ILE A 1013 -4.06 -2.60 -10.92
C ILE A 1013 -2.72 -2.10 -10.35
N ASP A 1014 -2.45 -2.31 -9.06
CA ASP A 1014 -1.16 -2.07 -8.40
C ASP A 1014 -0.01 -2.80 -9.12
N GLU A 1015 -0.28 -4.02 -9.61
CA GLU A 1015 0.66 -4.79 -10.42
C GLU A 1015 0.85 -4.20 -11.82
N LEU A 1016 -0.23 -3.90 -12.56
CA LEU A 1016 -0.12 -3.30 -13.90
C LEU A 1016 0.58 -1.93 -13.88
N CYS A 1017 0.43 -1.16 -12.80
CA CYS A 1017 1.13 0.10 -12.55
C CYS A 1017 2.66 -0.04 -12.39
N LYS A 1018 3.21 -1.26 -12.45
CA LYS A 1018 4.65 -1.49 -12.67
C LYS A 1018 5.07 -1.10 -14.10
N THR A 1019 4.20 -1.35 -15.08
CA THR A 1019 4.55 -1.35 -16.52
C THR A 1019 3.75 -0.34 -17.34
N PHE A 1020 2.44 -0.21 -17.11
CA PHE A 1020 1.56 0.67 -17.89
C PHE A 1020 1.30 1.99 -17.16
N HIS A 1021 1.34 3.09 -17.92
CA HIS A 1021 1.15 4.45 -17.40
C HIS A 1021 -0.35 4.74 -17.10
N PRO A 1022 -0.72 5.38 -15.97
CA PRO A 1022 -2.10 5.67 -15.56
C PRO A 1022 -3.01 6.30 -16.63
N LYS A 1023 -2.45 7.18 -17.48
CA LYS A 1023 -3.16 7.78 -18.64
C LYS A 1023 -3.71 6.74 -19.64
N ASN A 1024 -3.13 5.54 -19.68
CA ASN A 1024 -3.49 4.48 -20.61
C ASN A 1024 -4.67 3.62 -20.09
N TYR A 1025 -5.03 3.75 -18.81
CA TYR A 1025 -6.12 3.00 -18.22
C TYR A 1025 -7.44 3.72 -18.47
N PHE A 1026 -8.48 2.94 -18.78
CA PHE A 1026 -9.82 3.46 -18.99
C PHE A 1026 -10.88 2.57 -18.35
N VAL A 1027 -12.10 3.11 -18.29
CA VAL A 1027 -13.33 2.34 -18.10
C VAL A 1027 -14.15 2.50 -19.37
N ILE A 1028 -14.65 1.38 -19.90
CA ILE A 1028 -15.37 1.32 -21.18
C ILE A 1028 -16.55 2.31 -21.27
N ASP A 1029 -17.22 2.56 -20.14
CA ASP A 1029 -18.35 3.48 -20.02
C ASP A 1029 -17.96 4.97 -20.14
N LYS A 1030 -16.68 5.33 -20.01
CA LYS A 1030 -16.25 6.72 -19.79
C LYS A 1030 -15.10 7.25 -20.65
N LEU A 1031 -14.24 6.42 -21.24
CA LEU A 1031 -13.11 6.83 -22.11
C LEU A 1031 -12.29 8.07 -21.63
N VAL A 1032 -12.09 8.18 -20.33
CA VAL A 1032 -11.26 9.20 -19.67
C VAL A 1032 -10.21 8.46 -18.84
N PRO A 1033 -8.99 9.00 -18.65
CA PRO A 1033 -8.02 8.39 -17.74
C PRO A 1033 -8.63 8.09 -16.38
N VAL A 1034 -8.38 6.90 -15.84
CA VAL A 1034 -8.93 6.54 -14.53
C VAL A 1034 -8.12 7.21 -13.42
N ASN A 1035 -8.55 8.40 -13.01
CA ASN A 1035 -8.12 8.97 -11.73
C ASN A 1035 -8.72 8.11 -10.61
N TYR A 1036 -7.85 7.36 -9.92
CA TYR A 1036 -8.22 6.41 -8.87
C TYR A 1036 -8.15 7.08 -7.49
N GLU A 1037 -8.86 8.19 -7.33
CA GLU A 1037 -9.33 8.61 -6.01
C GLU A 1037 -10.47 7.68 -5.63
N MET A 1038 -10.07 6.53 -5.07
CA MET A 1038 -10.84 5.33 -4.70
C MET A 1038 -12.25 5.18 -5.33
N LYS A 1039 -12.36 4.19 -6.21
CA LYS A 1039 -13.58 3.71 -6.93
C LYS A 1039 -14.76 3.24 -6.03
N ILE A 1040 -14.73 3.52 -4.72
CA ILE A 1040 -15.72 3.14 -3.70
C ILE A 1040 -17.15 3.56 -4.07
N SER A 1041 -17.34 4.72 -4.72
CA SER A 1041 -18.68 5.21 -5.05
C SER A 1041 -19.43 4.35 -6.08
N LYS A 1042 -18.76 3.86 -7.13
CA LYS A 1042 -19.44 3.20 -8.27
C LYS A 1042 -19.57 1.69 -8.19
N GLU A 1043 -18.70 1.00 -7.46
CA GLU A 1043 -18.94 -0.43 -7.18
C GLU A 1043 -20.08 -0.61 -6.18
N LEU A 1044 -20.25 0.31 -5.23
CA LEU A 1044 -21.44 0.37 -4.39
C LEU A 1044 -22.72 0.54 -5.22
N GLU A 1045 -22.74 1.46 -6.19
CA GLU A 1045 -23.86 1.61 -7.12
C GLU A 1045 -24.10 0.35 -7.96
N LYS A 1046 -23.06 -0.34 -8.46
CA LYS A 1046 -23.23 -1.60 -9.22
C LYS A 1046 -23.71 -2.77 -8.37
N ILE A 1047 -23.41 -2.81 -7.06
CA ILE A 1047 -23.95 -3.81 -6.13
C ILE A 1047 -25.41 -3.48 -5.77
N LEU A 1048 -25.73 -2.21 -5.48
CA LEU A 1048 -27.10 -1.75 -5.21
C LEU A 1048 -28.04 -1.91 -6.43
N ASN A 1049 -27.53 -1.68 -7.64
CA ASN A 1049 -28.27 -1.84 -8.90
C ASN A 1049 -28.32 -3.30 -9.41
N LYS A 1050 -27.69 -4.27 -8.73
CA LYS A 1050 -27.91 -5.70 -8.98
C LYS A 1050 -29.02 -6.31 -8.11
N SER A 1051 -29.56 -5.56 -7.14
CA SER A 1051 -30.72 -5.97 -6.32
C SER A 1051 -32.08 -5.55 -6.88
N THR A 1052 -32.16 -4.92 -8.05
CA THR A 1052 -33.40 -4.50 -8.70
C THR A 1052 -33.70 -5.35 -9.96
N PRO A 1053 -34.71 -6.24 -9.93
CA PRO A 1053 -35.22 -6.85 -11.16
C PRO A 1053 -36.00 -5.82 -11.98
N LYS A 1054 -35.70 -5.72 -13.28
CA LYS A 1054 -36.57 -5.00 -14.23
C LYS A 1054 -37.70 -5.92 -14.70
N SER A 1055 -38.91 -5.74 -14.18
CA SER A 1055 -40.12 -6.11 -14.91
C SER A 1055 -40.47 -5.01 -15.91
N LYS A 1056 -40.86 -5.40 -17.12
CA LYS A 1056 -41.46 -4.50 -18.13
C LYS A 1056 -42.95 -4.31 -17.83
N SER A 1057 -43.48 -3.17 -18.30
CA SER A 1057 -44.91 -2.78 -18.37
C SER A 1057 -45.69 -2.74 -17.03
N ALA A 1058 -46.56 -1.76 -16.77
CA ALA A 1058 -47.01 -0.64 -17.61
C ALA A 1058 -46.67 0.71 -16.95
#